data_AF-A0AAD9DJN6-F1
#
_entry.id   AF-A0AAD9DJN6-F1
#
_cell.length_a   1.000
_cell.length_b   1.000
_cell.length_c   1.000
_cell.angle_alpha   90.00
_cell.angle_beta   90.00
_cell.angle_gamma   90.00
#
_symmetry.space_group_name_H-M   'P 1'
#
loop_
_entity.id
_entity.type
_entity.pdbx_description
1 polymer ?
#
loop_
_entity_poly.entity_id
_entity_poly.type
_entity_poly.pdbx_seq_one_letter_code
_entity_poly.pdbx_strand_id
1 'polypeptide(L)'
;MYSRSAFDEEGSTSSMSAPTRHSSVESSANSSNEALDSLSLSDFIFLNPRWLVAAVACILRHDLSRELIETKRNLRNVEHLIGDEDSSYSFHDEELLATDVSYPVITSQDTIMLWQAKRFTKKAAERALQYSSKKVDPFDFLQRLLIKFGVFVPIDLSVEKAYLGGRDFSISDITSHPKEILINAVQSPKYFFLPSLLGPGEPSDIWTYKTSDAWKVVISHSILFPDGVPPGLMERITAYVLSDMYTGSSVRTSKRDLLTEADGKSQIKEMLCWRSAFYLKMGNEVVEKSSGEFQESIIEIFATLVDERSQLCVSSDTMGAGMRRLIFSAKGPAGDYASQIFSGGYARVIKRAVKHVTNEYSGVEFERQAVCSQCLAKKPCSIASVWDHSFLEAAHKSGEQIVRCRYGHVSDIRLICGSSDARNRDMHSPEAQTVGEADAPVANLLKAVVIVGLYDEKALRIVRAGSGVIVDRKRGLIVTAGHTLMDKNTWREINGKIVIGIIPQTNDSDEPTAVFRYFARIIARDPSLDENGTCRVDACVLQITTRMESDVLDGGRDIGEKPEILLMNNPDAMKRENLPQLKVAQRFELDEAVRILGFNQGGEGLIEPGEGLNRRADFARGYVVMRFSREEAPERSLDRNFCQMKR
;
A
#
# COMPACT_ATOMS: atom_id res chain seq x y z
N MET A 1 22.27 46.62 -11.45
CA MET A 1 21.26 47.70 -11.36
C MET A 1 20.56 47.56 -10.02
N TYR A 2 20.66 48.62 -9.22
CA TYR A 2 20.28 48.70 -7.82
C TYR A 2 18.76 48.62 -7.60
N SER A 3 18.33 48.01 -6.49
CA SER A 3 17.60 48.75 -5.45
C SER A 3 17.54 47.92 -4.15
N ARG A 4 18.22 48.44 -3.13
CA ARG A 4 18.03 48.15 -1.70
C ARG A 4 17.12 49.25 -1.16
N SER A 5 16.16 48.92 -0.30
CA SER A 5 15.54 49.88 0.61
C SER A 5 15.85 49.48 2.05
N ALA A 6 16.50 50.40 2.75
CA ALA A 6 16.74 50.44 4.19
C ALA A 6 15.71 51.38 4.86
N PHE A 7 15.85 51.50 6.19
CA PHE A 7 15.20 52.42 7.15
C PHE A 7 13.95 51.84 7.86
N ASP A 8 13.78 51.87 9.19
CA ASP A 8 14.45 52.65 10.25
C ASP A 8 14.46 51.91 11.60
N GLU A 9 15.55 52.12 12.37
CA GLU A 9 15.65 51.97 13.82
C GLU A 9 15.28 53.32 14.48
N GLU A 10 14.50 53.30 15.56
CA GLU A 10 14.64 54.29 16.63
C GLU A 10 14.70 53.58 17.98
N GLY A 11 15.81 53.80 18.69
CA GLY A 11 16.05 53.32 20.04
C GLY A 11 15.46 54.25 21.10
N SER A 12 15.39 53.72 22.32
CA SER A 12 15.33 54.53 23.54
C SER A 12 16.00 53.77 24.68
N THR A 13 17.09 54.35 25.14
CA THR A 13 18.00 53.93 26.21
C THR A 13 17.50 54.31 27.61
N SER A 14 18.16 53.72 28.62
CA SER A 14 18.28 54.13 30.04
C SER A 14 17.25 53.50 31.00
N SER A 15 17.57 53.09 32.23
CA SER A 15 18.78 53.18 33.06
C SER A 15 18.70 52.14 34.19
N MET A 16 19.87 51.71 34.68
CA MET A 16 20.00 50.98 35.94
C MET A 16 19.97 51.95 37.13
N SER A 17 19.25 51.58 38.19
CA SER A 17 19.57 52.00 39.56
C SER A 17 18.91 51.08 40.59
N ALA A 18 19.72 50.62 41.54
CA ALA A 18 19.32 50.07 42.84
C ALA A 18 20.24 50.72 43.90
N PRO A 19 20.04 50.57 45.22
CA PRO A 19 18.83 50.28 46.02
C PRO A 19 18.63 51.29 47.18
N THR A 20 17.45 51.32 47.83
CA THR A 20 17.31 51.93 49.17
C THR A 20 16.34 51.14 50.05
N ARG A 21 16.79 50.84 51.28
CA ARG A 21 16.07 50.21 52.39
C ARG A 21 15.24 51.23 53.17
N HIS A 22 14.07 50.84 53.69
CA HIS A 22 13.51 51.11 55.04
C HIS A 22 12.09 50.46 55.12
N SER A 23 11.88 49.40 55.92
CA SER A 23 11.07 49.35 57.17
C SER A 23 9.68 50.02 57.07
N SER A 24 8.51 49.45 57.44
CA SER A 24 8.14 48.32 58.30
C SER A 24 6.58 48.27 58.41
N VAL A 25 6.04 47.13 58.89
CA VAL A 25 4.72 46.92 59.55
C VAL A 25 3.49 46.52 58.70
N GLU A 26 3.06 45.26 58.91
CA GLU A 26 1.70 44.64 58.98
C GLU A 26 0.63 44.97 57.90
N SER A 27 -0.21 44.07 57.37
CA SER A 27 -0.83 42.85 57.88
C SER A 27 -1.46 42.02 56.72
N SER A 28 -1.46 40.70 56.90
CA SER A 28 -2.52 39.73 56.56
C SER A 28 -3.38 39.94 55.30
N ALA A 29 -3.10 39.20 54.23
CA ALA A 29 -4.11 38.39 53.51
C ALA A 29 -3.51 37.64 52.29
N ASN A 30 -3.78 36.34 52.27
CA ASN A 30 -4.00 35.50 51.09
C ASN A 30 -2.79 34.97 50.29
N SER A 31 -2.22 33.91 50.86
CA SER A 31 -1.99 32.60 50.21
C SER A 31 -2.32 32.51 48.71
N SER A 32 -1.31 32.58 47.85
CA SER A 32 -1.32 31.95 46.51
C SER A 32 0.02 31.96 45.76
N ASN A 33 1.13 32.45 46.32
CA ASN A 33 2.39 32.59 45.59
C ASN A 33 3.56 31.69 46.06
N GLU A 34 3.37 30.74 46.98
CA GLU A 34 4.48 29.87 47.47
C GLU A 34 4.62 28.52 46.73
N ALA A 35 3.82 28.22 45.71
CA ALA A 35 3.85 26.92 45.03
C ALA A 35 4.92 26.78 43.93
N LEU A 36 5.71 27.82 43.64
CA LEU A 36 6.68 27.82 42.52
C LEU A 36 8.16 27.76 42.94
N ASP A 37 8.49 27.81 44.23
CA ASP A 37 9.87 28.05 44.70
C ASP A 37 10.52 26.91 45.54
N SER A 38 10.16 25.64 45.30
CA SER A 38 10.94 24.53 45.88
C SER A 38 11.08 23.32 44.94
N LEU A 39 11.58 23.55 43.72
CA LEU A 39 12.17 22.47 42.93
C LEU A 39 13.54 22.14 43.54
N SER A 40 13.61 21.06 44.30
CA SER A 40 14.85 20.55 44.86
C SER A 40 15.64 19.80 43.77
N LEU A 41 16.99 19.80 43.84
CA LEU A 41 17.81 18.98 42.94
C LEU A 41 17.46 17.48 43.00
N SER A 42 16.79 17.02 44.06
CA SER A 42 16.24 15.67 44.19
C SER A 42 15.07 15.34 43.24
N ASP A 43 14.51 16.36 42.60
CA ASP A 43 13.38 16.25 41.67
C ASP A 43 13.84 16.05 40.22
N PHE A 44 15.13 16.22 39.96
CA PHE A 44 15.73 16.10 38.63
C PHE A 44 16.60 14.84 38.49
N ILE A 45 16.55 14.24 37.31
CA ILE A 45 17.44 13.13 36.92
C ILE A 45 18.49 13.70 35.97
N PHE A 46 19.75 13.69 36.40
CA PHE A 46 20.88 14.09 35.57
C PHE A 46 21.44 12.89 34.82
N LEU A 47 21.32 12.91 33.50
CA LEU A 47 21.82 11.83 32.65
C LEU A 47 23.18 12.19 32.07
N ASN A 48 24.15 11.29 32.22
CA ASN A 48 25.42 11.41 31.51
C ASN A 48 25.18 11.08 30.03
N PRO A 49 25.41 12.02 29.09
CA PRO A 49 25.16 11.79 27.66
C PRO A 49 25.95 10.60 27.12
N ARG A 50 27.18 10.36 27.62
CA ARG A 50 28.02 9.23 27.18
C ARG A 50 27.40 7.88 27.56
N TRP A 51 26.74 7.81 28.71
CA TRP A 51 26.04 6.59 29.12
C TRP A 51 24.82 6.31 28.25
N LEU A 52 24.03 7.34 27.96
CA LEU A 52 22.88 7.23 27.07
C LEU A 52 23.29 6.81 25.65
N VAL A 53 24.31 7.46 25.08
CA VAL A 53 24.84 7.10 23.76
C VAL A 53 25.36 5.67 23.74
N ALA A 54 26.09 5.23 24.77
CA ALA A 54 26.56 3.86 24.87
C ALA A 54 25.40 2.86 24.96
N ALA A 55 24.37 3.15 25.77
CA ALA A 55 23.19 2.30 25.90
C ALA A 55 22.42 2.17 24.58
N VAL A 56 22.20 3.29 23.87
CA VAL A 56 21.52 3.29 22.56
C VAL A 56 22.35 2.56 21.50
N ALA A 57 23.67 2.77 21.46
CA ALA A 57 24.57 2.11 20.51
C ALA A 57 24.70 0.59 20.71
N CYS A 58 24.33 0.07 21.88
CA CYS A 58 24.24 -1.38 22.08
C CYS A 58 23.05 -1.99 21.33
N ILE A 59 21.99 -1.21 21.10
CA ILE A 59 20.71 -1.70 20.58
C ILE A 59 20.51 -1.29 19.13
N LEU A 60 20.79 -0.04 18.78
CA LEU A 60 20.59 0.48 17.42
C LEU A 60 21.76 0.09 16.52
N ARG A 61 21.85 -1.21 16.21
CA ARG A 61 22.89 -1.80 15.39
C ARG A 61 22.30 -2.57 14.22
N HIS A 62 22.95 -2.51 13.07
CA HIS A 62 22.57 -3.29 11.90
C HIS A 62 22.79 -4.81 12.13
N ASP A 63 23.77 -5.17 12.96
CA ASP A 63 24.14 -6.54 13.34
C ASP A 63 23.58 -6.97 14.71
N LEU A 64 22.48 -6.36 15.18
CA LEU A 64 21.91 -6.61 16.50
C LEU A 64 21.66 -8.10 16.78
N SER A 65 21.22 -8.86 15.78
CA SER A 65 21.00 -10.32 15.88
C SER A 65 22.27 -11.08 16.24
N ARG A 66 23.35 -10.81 15.50
CA ARG A 66 24.67 -11.41 15.76
C ARG A 66 25.15 -11.06 17.16
N GLU A 67 25.06 -9.79 17.54
CA GLU A 67 25.49 -9.33 18.87
C GLU A 67 24.67 -10.01 20.00
N LEU A 68 23.37 -10.21 19.80
CA LEU A 68 22.52 -10.93 20.75
C LEU A 68 22.96 -12.40 20.92
N ILE A 69 23.21 -13.10 19.82
CA ILE A 69 23.65 -14.50 19.82
C ILE A 69 25.03 -14.63 20.48
N GLU A 70 25.99 -13.80 20.09
CA GLU A 70 27.33 -13.80 20.66
C GLU A 70 27.32 -13.49 22.16
N THR A 71 26.49 -12.53 22.58
CA THR A 71 26.33 -12.20 24.00
C THR A 71 25.74 -13.38 24.78
N LYS A 72 24.70 -14.04 24.26
CA LYS A 72 24.09 -15.24 24.88
C LYS A 72 25.10 -16.40 24.98
N ARG A 73 25.88 -16.65 23.93
CA ARG A 73 26.94 -17.68 23.92
C ARG A 73 28.01 -17.39 24.96
N ASN A 74 28.48 -16.14 25.05
CA ASN A 74 29.48 -15.74 26.03
C ASN A 74 28.98 -15.89 27.47
N LEU A 75 27.71 -15.59 27.74
CA LEU A 75 27.12 -15.79 29.07
C LEU A 75 26.97 -17.27 29.42
N ARG A 76 26.51 -18.12 28.48
CA ARG A 76 26.45 -19.59 28.69
C ARG A 76 27.81 -20.20 28.97
N ASN A 77 28.85 -19.76 28.26
CA ASN A 77 30.22 -20.23 28.48
C ASN A 77 30.74 -19.85 29.87
N VAL A 78 30.25 -18.75 30.45
CA VAL A 78 30.59 -18.34 31.82
C VAL A 78 29.78 -19.14 32.85
N GLU A 79 28.51 -19.45 32.59
CA GLU A 79 27.68 -20.30 33.45
C GLU A 79 28.17 -21.75 33.52
N HIS A 80 28.64 -22.32 32.39
CA HIS A 80 29.27 -23.65 32.37
C HIS A 80 30.58 -23.75 33.17
N LEU A 81 31.26 -22.62 33.44
CA LEU A 81 32.46 -22.58 34.27
C LEU A 81 32.16 -22.51 35.78
N ILE A 82 30.90 -22.27 36.17
CA ILE A 82 30.50 -22.03 37.58
C ILE A 82 29.65 -23.18 38.16
N GLY A 83 29.17 -24.12 37.32
CA GLY A 83 28.59 -25.40 37.74
C GLY A 83 27.07 -25.41 37.74
N ASP A 84 26.49 -26.13 36.77
CA ASP A 84 25.57 -27.25 36.98
C ASP A 84 25.22 -27.85 35.60
N GLU A 85 25.33 -29.17 35.50
CA GLU A 85 24.92 -29.95 34.35
C GLU A 85 23.39 -30.15 34.41
N ASP A 86 22.61 -29.32 33.71
CA ASP A 86 21.33 -29.73 33.11
C ASP A 86 20.65 -28.55 32.41
N SER A 87 20.81 -28.44 31.08
CA SER A 87 19.91 -27.61 30.26
C SER A 87 19.98 -28.07 28.80
N SER A 88 19.15 -29.06 28.47
CA SER A 88 18.85 -29.47 27.11
C SER A 88 17.83 -28.51 26.47
N TYR A 89 18.29 -27.36 26.00
CA TYR A 89 17.52 -26.50 25.09
C TYR A 89 18.36 -26.27 23.83
N SER A 90 18.30 -27.22 22.90
CA SER A 90 18.81 -27.06 21.54
C SER A 90 17.82 -26.24 20.73
N PHE A 91 17.88 -24.90 20.87
CA PHE A 91 17.35 -24.04 19.83
C PHE A 91 18.24 -24.21 18.59
N HIS A 92 17.63 -24.41 17.42
CA HIS A 92 18.33 -24.57 16.14
C HIS A 92 19.12 -23.28 15.79
N ASP A 93 20.34 -23.19 16.29
CA ASP A 93 21.27 -22.05 16.15
C ASP A 93 21.75 -21.84 14.70
N GLU A 94 21.54 -22.82 13.80
CA GLU A 94 21.99 -22.76 12.40
C GLU A 94 21.07 -21.95 11.47
N GLU A 95 19.76 -21.89 11.73
CA GLU A 95 18.81 -21.17 10.87
C GLU A 95 18.84 -19.64 11.09
N LEU A 96 19.30 -19.22 12.28
CA LEU A 96 19.45 -17.81 12.68
C LEU A 96 20.72 -17.14 12.11
N LEU A 97 21.73 -17.91 11.70
CA LEU A 97 22.99 -17.41 11.17
C LEU A 97 22.92 -17.01 9.68
N ALA A 98 21.82 -17.37 8.99
CA ALA A 98 21.72 -17.29 7.53
C ALA A 98 21.09 -16.00 6.97
N THR A 99 20.83 -14.97 7.78
CA THR A 99 20.03 -13.82 7.31
C THR A 99 20.71 -12.47 7.53
N ASP A 100 21.14 -11.84 6.44
CA ASP A 100 21.63 -10.44 6.31
C ASP A 100 20.56 -9.37 6.70
N VAL A 101 19.51 -9.75 7.42
CA VAL A 101 18.35 -8.90 7.71
C VAL A 101 18.39 -8.46 9.16
N SER A 102 18.40 -7.15 9.38
CA SER A 102 18.33 -6.51 10.69
C SER A 102 17.15 -7.03 11.54
N TYR A 103 17.33 -7.07 12.86
CA TYR A 103 16.28 -7.45 13.82
C TYR A 103 15.57 -6.21 14.34
N PRO A 104 14.38 -5.84 13.82
CA PRO A 104 13.67 -4.67 14.31
C PRO A 104 12.86 -4.98 15.59
N VAL A 105 12.94 -6.18 16.15
CA VAL A 105 12.23 -6.56 17.39
C VAL A 105 13.22 -7.10 18.41
N ILE A 106 13.11 -6.63 19.65
CA ILE A 106 13.94 -7.08 20.78
C ILE A 106 13.06 -7.27 22.03
N THR A 107 13.40 -8.23 22.90
CA THR A 107 12.71 -8.38 24.19
C THR A 107 13.26 -7.41 25.23
N SER A 108 12.46 -7.11 26.25
CA SER A 108 12.93 -6.33 27.41
C SER A 108 14.15 -7.00 28.08
N GLN A 109 14.12 -8.32 28.22
CA GLN A 109 15.21 -9.09 28.83
C GLN A 109 16.50 -9.06 27.99
N ASP A 110 16.39 -9.23 26.67
CA ASP A 110 17.54 -9.15 25.76
C ASP A 110 18.20 -7.77 25.80
N THR A 111 17.38 -6.72 25.92
CA THR A 111 17.87 -5.34 26.04
C THR A 111 18.72 -5.16 27.31
N ILE A 112 18.21 -5.62 28.45
CA ILE A 112 18.91 -5.54 29.73
C ILE A 112 20.21 -6.36 29.68
N MET A 113 20.15 -7.56 29.12
CA MET A 113 21.30 -8.44 28.93
C MET A 113 22.42 -7.74 28.13
N LEU A 114 22.09 -7.11 27.00
CA LEU A 114 23.07 -6.39 26.17
C LEU A 114 23.72 -5.24 26.95
N TRP A 115 22.94 -4.46 27.72
CA TRP A 115 23.48 -3.39 28.55
C TRP A 115 24.34 -3.91 29.71
N GLN A 116 24.02 -5.06 30.29
CA GLN A 116 24.81 -5.68 31.35
C GLN A 116 26.13 -6.28 30.81
N ALA A 117 26.12 -6.80 29.59
CA ALA A 117 27.31 -7.37 28.94
C ALA A 117 28.39 -6.31 28.66
N LYS A 118 27.99 -5.07 28.39
CA LYS A 118 28.96 -3.97 28.19
C LYS A 118 29.41 -3.38 29.53
N ARG A 119 30.72 -3.51 29.80
CA ARG A 119 31.36 -3.07 31.06
C ARG A 119 31.04 -1.62 31.45
N PHE A 120 30.98 -0.72 30.47
CA PHE A 120 30.75 0.71 30.73
C PHE A 120 29.32 0.99 31.21
N THR A 121 28.31 0.45 30.53
CA THR A 121 26.90 0.60 30.87
C THR A 121 26.57 -0.09 32.19
N LYS A 122 27.10 -1.29 32.43
CA LYS A 122 26.96 -2.03 33.70
C LYS A 122 27.51 -1.25 34.90
N LYS A 123 28.77 -0.80 34.82
CA LYS A 123 29.40 -0.05 35.93
C LYS A 123 28.69 1.27 36.23
N ALA A 124 28.16 1.95 35.20
CA ALA A 124 27.40 3.17 35.39
C ALA A 124 26.07 2.91 36.12
N ALA A 125 25.36 1.83 35.77
CA ALA A 125 24.15 1.40 36.46
C ALA A 125 24.41 0.99 37.92
N GLU A 126 25.47 0.22 38.17
CA GLU A 126 25.88 -0.17 39.53
C GLU A 126 26.19 1.05 40.42
N ARG A 127 26.90 2.05 39.88
CA ARG A 127 27.15 3.32 40.58
C ARG A 127 25.86 4.08 40.83
N ALA A 128 24.97 4.18 39.84
CA ALA A 128 23.69 4.85 40.02
C ALA A 128 22.87 4.22 41.17
N LEU A 129 22.86 2.89 41.28
CA LEU A 129 22.21 2.17 42.38
C LEU A 129 22.88 2.41 43.75
N GLN A 130 24.22 2.54 43.78
CA GLN A 130 24.95 2.84 45.02
C GLN A 130 24.65 4.23 45.58
N TYR A 131 24.40 5.21 44.71
CA TYR A 131 24.22 6.62 45.10
C TYR A 131 22.76 7.11 45.03
N SER A 132 21.83 6.31 44.51
CA SER A 132 20.41 6.67 44.42
C SER A 132 19.67 6.31 45.71
N SER A 133 18.97 7.28 46.29
CA SER A 133 18.02 7.06 47.39
C SER A 133 16.66 6.51 46.91
N LYS A 134 16.39 6.53 45.60
CA LYS A 134 15.15 6.04 44.98
C LYS A 134 15.34 4.63 44.40
N LYS A 135 14.33 3.77 44.59
CA LYS A 135 14.23 2.38 44.10
C LYS A 135 13.90 2.27 42.59
N VAL A 136 14.46 3.12 41.74
CA VAL A 136 14.25 3.00 40.29
C VAL A 136 15.44 2.29 39.68
N ASP A 137 15.18 1.13 39.06
CA ASP A 137 16.21 0.39 38.34
C ASP A 137 16.70 1.21 37.13
N PRO A 138 18.02 1.43 36.96
CA PRO A 138 18.55 2.24 35.86
C PRO A 138 18.20 1.72 34.48
N PHE A 139 18.04 0.41 34.29
CA PHE A 139 17.69 -0.17 33.00
C PHE A 139 16.19 -0.06 32.73
N ASP A 140 15.32 -0.23 33.73
CA ASP A 140 13.88 0.09 33.59
C ASP A 140 13.69 1.58 33.24
N PHE A 141 14.44 2.47 33.89
CA PHE A 141 14.43 3.89 33.54
C PHE A 141 14.86 4.13 32.08
N LEU A 142 15.94 3.48 31.61
CA LEU A 142 16.39 3.60 30.23
C LEU A 142 15.33 3.08 29.24
N GLN A 143 14.69 1.95 29.51
CA GLN A 143 13.61 1.44 28.65
C GLN A 143 12.48 2.47 28.54
N ARG A 144 12.00 3.01 29.67
CA ARG A 144 10.97 4.06 29.69
C ARG A 144 11.40 5.32 28.94
N LEU A 145 12.66 5.70 29.06
CA LEU A 145 13.23 6.84 28.33
C LEU A 145 13.21 6.59 26.81
N LEU A 146 13.66 5.42 26.37
CA LEU A 146 13.67 5.04 24.95
C LEU A 146 12.26 4.91 24.37
N ILE A 147 11.28 4.46 25.18
CA ILE A 147 9.86 4.46 24.82
C ILE A 147 9.36 5.90 24.63
N LYS A 148 9.67 6.78 25.59
CA LYS A 148 9.25 8.19 25.55
C LYS A 148 9.75 8.91 24.29
N PHE A 149 10.94 8.58 23.81
CA PHE A 149 11.53 9.17 22.60
C PHE A 149 11.25 8.38 21.32
N GLY A 150 10.38 7.37 21.35
CA GLY A 150 10.00 6.59 20.16
C GLY A 150 11.14 5.74 19.57
N VAL A 151 12.23 5.53 20.32
CA VAL A 151 13.29 4.59 19.95
C VAL A 151 12.77 3.16 20.15
N PHE A 152 12.05 2.95 21.26
CA PHE A 152 11.34 1.71 21.55
C PHE A 152 9.85 1.92 21.34
N VAL A 153 9.24 1.04 20.58
CA VAL A 153 7.79 1.00 20.40
C VAL A 153 7.31 -0.27 21.10
N PRO A 154 6.59 -0.16 22.23
CA PRO A 154 5.97 -1.32 22.85
C PRO A 154 4.99 -1.96 21.88
N ILE A 155 5.14 -3.25 21.60
CA ILE A 155 4.25 -3.99 20.71
C ILE A 155 3.73 -5.25 21.39
N ASP A 156 2.51 -5.62 21.02
CA ASP A 156 1.94 -6.92 21.33
C ASP A 156 1.98 -7.80 20.07
N LEU A 157 2.67 -8.94 20.18
CA LEU A 157 2.78 -9.95 19.12
C LEU A 157 1.62 -10.97 19.14
N SER A 158 0.55 -10.68 19.91
CA SER A 158 -0.71 -11.42 19.85
C SER A 158 -1.54 -11.17 18.58
N VAL A 159 -1.05 -10.33 17.67
CA VAL A 159 -1.71 -9.97 16.41
C VAL A 159 -1.66 -11.13 15.40
N GLU A 160 -2.69 -11.24 14.55
CA GLU A 160 -2.83 -12.33 13.58
C GLU A 160 -1.65 -12.39 12.60
N LYS A 161 -1.14 -11.21 12.20
CA LYS A 161 0.04 -11.12 11.34
C LYS A 161 0.91 -9.89 11.65
N ALA A 162 2.19 -10.11 11.90
CA ALA A 162 3.17 -9.05 12.16
C ALA A 162 4.42 -9.24 11.29
N TYR A 163 4.51 -8.50 10.19
CA TYR A 163 5.65 -8.57 9.29
C TYR A 163 6.54 -7.33 9.42
N LEU A 164 7.68 -7.46 10.09
CA LEU A 164 8.51 -6.31 10.44
C LEU A 164 9.85 -6.41 9.73
N GLY A 165 10.08 -5.54 8.74
CA GLY A 165 11.35 -5.44 8.03
C GLY A 165 11.75 -6.70 7.26
N GLY A 166 10.79 -7.44 6.70
CA GLY A 166 11.09 -8.62 5.90
C GLY A 166 10.87 -9.97 6.60
N ARG A 167 10.46 -9.97 7.88
CA ARG A 167 10.26 -11.20 8.67
C ARG A 167 8.87 -11.26 9.26
N ASP A 168 8.27 -12.44 9.27
CA ASP A 168 7.02 -12.71 9.95
C ASP A 168 7.28 -13.04 11.43
N PHE A 169 6.50 -12.42 12.31
CA PHE A 169 6.50 -12.60 13.76
C PHE A 169 5.15 -13.13 14.26
N SER A 170 4.30 -13.64 13.36
CA SER A 170 3.00 -14.24 13.71
C SER A 170 3.15 -15.55 14.49
N ILE A 171 2.13 -15.88 15.27
CA ILE A 171 2.13 -17.02 16.20
C ILE A 171 1.97 -18.33 15.42
N SER A 172 3.08 -18.90 14.94
CA SER A 172 3.18 -20.34 14.65
C SER A 172 4.22 -21.08 15.51
N ASP A 173 5.09 -20.36 16.24
CA ASP A 173 6.23 -20.98 16.96
C ASP A 173 6.16 -20.92 18.49
N ILE A 174 5.06 -20.44 19.09
CA ILE A 174 4.90 -20.44 20.56
C ILE A 174 4.08 -21.66 21.01
N THR A 175 4.53 -22.86 20.66
CA THR A 175 4.14 -24.09 21.38
C THR A 175 5.00 -24.26 22.63
N SER A 176 4.85 -23.34 23.59
CA SER A 176 5.23 -23.58 24.99
C SER A 176 4.46 -22.63 25.92
N HIS A 177 3.23 -23.05 26.20
CA HIS A 177 2.32 -22.62 27.28
C HIS A 177 1.76 -21.18 27.27
N PRO A 178 0.42 -21.05 27.20
CA PRO A 178 -0.30 -20.05 27.98
C PRO A 178 -0.84 -20.75 29.24
N LYS A 179 -0.13 -20.64 30.37
CA LYS A 179 -0.81 -20.75 31.66
C LYS A 179 -1.37 -19.38 31.98
N GLU A 180 -2.67 -19.33 32.25
CA GLU A 180 -3.43 -18.20 32.73
C GLU A 180 -2.62 -17.43 33.79
N ILE A 181 -2.26 -16.18 33.49
CA ILE A 181 -1.72 -15.26 34.49
C ILE A 181 -2.79 -14.21 34.75
N LEU A 182 -3.23 -14.21 36.01
CA LEU A 182 -4.13 -13.23 36.60
C LEU A 182 -3.72 -11.80 36.22
N ILE A 183 -4.69 -11.10 35.64
CA ILE A 183 -4.77 -9.66 35.49
C ILE A 183 -4.69 -9.05 36.90
N ASN A 184 -3.56 -8.42 37.29
CA ASN A 184 -3.49 -7.34 38.32
C ASN A 184 -2.07 -6.82 38.66
N ALA A 185 -1.08 -6.97 37.78
CA ALA A 185 0.15 -6.17 37.86
C ALA A 185 0.45 -5.57 36.49
N VAL A 186 0.80 -4.27 36.45
CA VAL A 186 1.26 -3.57 35.25
C VAL A 186 2.52 -4.29 34.75
N GLN A 187 2.35 -5.26 33.86
CA GLN A 187 3.48 -5.99 33.28
C GLN A 187 4.22 -5.07 32.32
N SER A 188 5.54 -4.99 32.48
CA SER A 188 6.43 -4.35 31.51
C SER A 188 6.23 -4.98 30.13
N PRO A 189 6.22 -4.19 29.04
CA PRO A 189 6.07 -4.73 27.69
C PRO A 189 7.13 -5.80 27.40
N LYS A 190 6.67 -6.95 26.89
CA LYS A 190 7.54 -8.12 26.61
C LYS A 190 8.44 -7.88 25.39
N TYR A 191 7.95 -7.13 24.41
CA TYR A 191 8.61 -6.87 23.13
C TYR A 191 8.68 -5.37 22.82
N PHE A 192 9.78 -4.96 22.22
CA PHE A 192 10.01 -3.63 21.68
C PHE A 192 10.31 -3.73 20.19
N PHE A 193 9.60 -2.92 19.41
CA PHE A 193 9.90 -2.67 18.00
C PHE A 193 10.82 -1.46 17.86
N LEU A 194 11.76 -1.55 16.92
CA LEU A 194 12.85 -0.62 16.65
C LEU A 194 12.74 -0.12 15.19
N PRO A 195 11.92 0.92 14.91
CA PRO A 195 11.65 1.37 13.54
C PRO A 195 12.92 1.74 12.76
N SER A 196 13.95 2.25 13.43
CA SER A 196 15.23 2.63 12.81
C SER A 196 16.07 1.45 12.32
N LEU A 197 15.71 0.22 12.70
CA LEU A 197 16.37 -1.00 12.23
C LEU A 197 15.58 -1.69 11.11
N LEU A 198 14.56 -1.06 10.53
CA LEU A 198 13.89 -1.60 9.35
C LEU A 198 14.85 -1.62 8.15
N GLY A 199 14.98 -2.78 7.52
CA GLY A 199 15.82 -2.97 6.34
C GLY A 199 15.32 -2.21 5.10
N PRO A 200 16.17 -2.06 4.06
CA PRO A 200 15.74 -1.56 2.77
C PRO A 200 14.78 -2.57 2.13
N GLY A 201 13.53 -2.15 1.93
CA GLY A 201 12.52 -2.93 1.23
C GLY A 201 11.41 -2.01 0.75
N GLU A 202 10.86 -2.31 -0.42
CA GLU A 202 9.70 -1.60 -0.96
C GLU A 202 8.43 -2.41 -0.69
N PRO A 203 7.30 -1.75 -0.39
CA PRO A 203 6.00 -2.39 -0.32
C PRO A 203 5.51 -2.70 -1.75
N SER A 204 6.17 -3.62 -2.48
CA SER A 204 5.67 -4.02 -3.78
C SER A 204 4.39 -4.83 -3.60
N ASP A 205 3.32 -4.34 -4.23
CA ASP A 205 2.05 -5.03 -4.44
C ASP A 205 1.13 -5.21 -3.22
N ILE A 206 1.41 -4.55 -2.10
CA ILE A 206 0.54 -4.65 -0.92
C ILE A 206 -0.61 -3.64 -0.88
N TRP A 207 -0.47 -2.57 -1.67
CA TRP A 207 -1.45 -1.50 -1.69
C TRP A 207 -1.86 -1.18 -3.11
N THR A 208 -3.16 -1.02 -3.30
CA THR A 208 -3.74 -0.41 -4.49
C THR A 208 -4.78 0.62 -4.09
N TYR A 209 -4.77 1.73 -4.83
CA TYR A 209 -5.76 2.78 -4.73
C TYR A 209 -7.11 2.40 -5.34
N LYS A 210 -7.15 1.30 -6.10
CA LYS A 210 -8.38 0.76 -6.69
C LYS A 210 -9.13 -0.10 -5.69
N THR A 211 -10.45 -0.14 -5.86
CA THR A 211 -11.34 -1.01 -5.09
C THR A 211 -12.25 -1.74 -6.06
N SER A 212 -12.28 -3.07 -5.97
CA SER A 212 -13.27 -3.91 -6.64
C SER A 212 -14.62 -3.88 -5.89
N ASP A 213 -14.55 -3.68 -4.57
CA ASP A 213 -15.71 -3.56 -3.69
C ASP A 213 -16.39 -2.19 -3.85
N ALA A 214 -17.62 -2.18 -4.39
CA ALA A 214 -18.41 -0.95 -4.56
C ALA A 214 -18.78 -0.26 -3.22
N TRP A 215 -18.75 -1.01 -2.12
CA TRP A 215 -19.02 -0.50 -0.77
C TRP A 215 -17.78 0.08 -0.08
N LYS A 216 -16.58 -0.08 -0.67
CA LYS A 216 -15.35 0.51 -0.16
C LYS A 216 -14.99 1.79 -0.90
N VAL A 217 -14.34 2.70 -0.20
CA VAL A 217 -13.72 3.89 -0.77
C VAL A 217 -12.27 3.98 -0.33
N VAL A 218 -11.44 4.59 -1.17
CA VAL A 218 -10.07 4.97 -0.82
C VAL A 218 -10.02 6.48 -0.63
N ILE A 219 -9.54 6.88 0.55
CA ILE A 219 -9.18 8.27 0.85
C ILE A 219 -7.67 8.38 0.93
N SER A 220 -7.12 9.50 0.47
CA SER A 220 -5.68 9.70 0.45
C SER A 220 -5.31 11.16 0.65
N HIS A 221 -4.26 11.35 1.44
CA HIS A 221 -3.62 12.63 1.72
C HIS A 221 -2.14 12.49 1.41
N SER A 222 -1.50 13.59 1.07
CA SER A 222 -0.07 13.61 0.83
C SER A 222 0.60 14.86 1.35
N ILE A 223 1.90 14.74 1.61
CA ILE A 223 2.81 15.83 1.94
C ILE A 223 3.92 15.80 0.89
N LEU A 224 4.03 16.87 0.11
CA LEU A 224 5.11 17.06 -0.85
C LEU A 224 6.28 17.75 -0.14
N PHE A 225 7.49 17.22 -0.35
CA PHE A 225 8.74 17.78 0.14
C PHE A 225 9.58 18.27 -1.04
N PRO A 226 9.57 19.57 -1.34
CA PRO A 226 10.36 20.16 -2.44
C PRO A 226 11.86 20.04 -2.22
N ASP A 227 12.32 20.29 -0.99
CA ASP A 227 13.75 20.43 -0.64
C ASP A 227 14.36 19.18 0.01
N GLY A 228 13.62 18.07 0.01
CA GLY A 228 14.03 16.80 0.60
C GLY A 228 13.35 16.47 1.92
N VAL A 229 13.53 15.22 2.35
CA VAL A 229 12.78 14.65 3.47
C VAL A 229 13.63 14.72 4.74
N PRO A 230 13.05 15.16 5.87
CA PRO A 230 13.75 15.13 7.14
C PRO A 230 14.22 13.71 7.51
N PRO A 231 15.44 13.56 8.06
CA PRO A 231 15.95 12.26 8.46
C PRO A 231 15.12 11.67 9.59
N GLY A 232 14.84 10.37 9.52
CA GLY A 232 14.07 9.66 10.53
C GLY A 232 12.56 9.88 10.47
N LEU A 233 12.03 10.57 9.44
CA LEU A 233 10.62 10.96 9.37
C LEU A 233 9.69 9.75 9.45
N MET A 234 9.93 8.73 8.61
CA MET A 234 9.09 7.52 8.58
C MET A 234 9.22 6.70 9.85
N GLU A 235 10.42 6.62 10.42
CA GLU A 235 10.71 5.94 11.67
C GLU A 235 9.90 6.55 12.83
N ARG A 236 9.88 7.89 12.93
CA ARG A 236 9.12 8.62 13.96
C ARG A 236 7.61 8.51 13.75
N ILE A 237 7.12 8.61 12.51
CA ILE A 237 5.69 8.46 12.23
C ILE A 237 5.24 7.05 12.61
N THR A 238 5.96 6.02 12.16
CA THR A 238 5.66 4.63 12.51
C THR A 238 5.70 4.43 14.03
N ALA A 239 6.73 4.96 14.72
CA ALA A 239 6.84 4.86 16.17
C ALA A 239 5.64 5.48 16.89
N TYR A 240 5.24 6.68 16.46
CA TYR A 240 4.12 7.39 17.07
C TYR A 240 2.80 6.66 16.84
N VAL A 241 2.52 6.25 15.60
CA VAL A 241 1.28 5.55 15.23
C VAL A 241 1.12 4.28 16.06
N LEU A 242 2.16 3.44 16.12
CA LEU A 242 2.11 2.18 16.83
C LEU A 242 2.04 2.36 18.34
N SER A 243 2.84 3.26 18.91
CA SER A 243 2.76 3.58 20.35
C SER A 243 1.37 4.07 20.74
N ASP A 244 0.75 4.96 19.97
CA ASP A 244 -0.61 5.45 20.23
C ASP A 244 -1.66 4.34 20.12
N MET A 245 -1.54 3.45 19.12
CA MET A 245 -2.47 2.34 18.94
C MET A 245 -2.37 1.29 20.06
N TYR A 246 -1.16 0.88 20.46
CA TYR A 246 -0.96 -0.11 21.52
C TYR A 246 -1.26 0.45 22.92
N THR A 247 -0.93 1.71 23.20
CA THR A 247 -1.23 2.32 24.52
C THR A 247 -2.70 2.73 24.65
N GLY A 248 -3.32 3.23 23.58
CA GLY A 248 -4.74 3.61 23.56
C GLY A 248 -5.71 2.44 23.75
N SER A 249 -5.28 1.22 23.44
CA SER A 249 -6.10 0.00 23.54
C SER A 249 -6.23 -0.56 24.96
N SER A 250 -5.35 -0.14 25.89
CA SER A 250 -5.23 -0.75 27.22
C SER A 250 -5.92 0.03 28.37
N VAL A 251 -6.23 1.32 28.20
CA VAL A 251 -6.51 2.23 29.35
C VAL A 251 -8.01 2.48 29.65
N ARG A 252 -8.98 1.96 28.88
CA ARG A 252 -10.42 2.28 29.09
C ARG A 252 -11.20 1.26 29.93
N THR A 253 -10.71 0.91 31.11
CA THR A 253 -11.48 0.17 32.15
C THR A 253 -11.62 0.97 33.46
N SER A 254 -11.81 2.29 33.38
CA SER A 254 -12.31 3.07 34.52
C SER A 254 -13.77 3.45 34.32
N LYS A 255 -14.65 2.85 35.14
CA LYS A 255 -16.08 3.17 35.28
C LYS A 255 -16.29 4.64 35.65
N ARG A 256 -16.35 5.58 34.69
CA ARG A 256 -16.93 6.92 34.94
C ARG A 256 -17.38 7.77 33.75
N ASP A 257 -17.33 7.27 32.51
CA ASP A 257 -17.96 7.96 31.37
C ASP A 257 -18.96 7.03 30.68
N LEU A 258 -20.20 6.99 31.20
CA LEU A 258 -21.29 6.13 30.69
C LEU A 258 -22.27 6.88 29.77
N LEU A 259 -21.90 8.02 29.18
CA LEU A 259 -22.81 8.79 28.32
C LEU A 259 -22.20 9.37 27.03
N THR A 260 -21.05 8.89 26.57
CA THR A 260 -20.52 9.30 25.24
C THR A 260 -19.92 8.13 24.48
N GLU A 261 -20.70 7.71 23.48
CA GLU A 261 -20.33 7.11 22.19
C GLU A 261 -19.77 5.68 22.17
N ALA A 262 -20.49 4.85 21.42
CA ALA A 262 -20.20 3.47 21.04
C ALA A 262 -19.02 3.39 20.06
N ASP A 263 -17.84 3.84 20.48
CA ASP A 263 -16.60 3.60 19.75
C ASP A 263 -16.18 2.15 20.04
N GLY A 264 -16.51 1.26 19.10
CA GLY A 264 -16.12 -0.15 19.14
C GLY A 264 -14.62 -0.30 19.35
N LYS A 265 -14.20 -1.38 20.01
CA LYS A 265 -12.79 -1.62 20.31
C LYS A 265 -12.03 -1.88 19.00
N SER A 266 -11.27 -0.89 18.53
CA SER A 266 -10.34 -1.07 17.40
C SER A 266 -9.18 -1.98 17.80
N GLN A 267 -8.93 -3.02 17.03
CA GLN A 267 -7.78 -3.92 17.23
C GLN A 267 -6.91 -3.95 15.97
N ILE A 268 -5.59 -3.96 16.15
CA ILE A 268 -4.64 -4.23 15.06
C ILE A 268 -4.73 -5.72 14.72
N LYS A 269 -5.12 -6.03 13.48
CA LYS A 269 -5.17 -7.39 12.94
C LYS A 269 -3.87 -7.76 12.24
N GLU A 270 -3.38 -6.83 11.43
CA GLU A 270 -2.16 -7.00 10.65
C GLU A 270 -1.33 -5.72 10.67
N MET A 271 -0.02 -5.86 10.84
CA MET A 271 0.92 -4.76 10.80
C MET A 271 2.15 -5.16 10.00
N LEU A 272 2.47 -4.35 8.99
CA LEU A 272 3.58 -4.59 8.09
C LEU A 272 4.39 -3.30 7.95
N CYS A 273 5.68 -3.35 8.24
CA CYS A 273 6.53 -2.15 8.30
C CYS A 273 7.80 -2.32 7.47
N TRP A 274 8.12 -1.28 6.71
CA TRP A 274 9.34 -1.08 5.92
C TRP A 274 9.97 0.26 6.28
N ARG A 275 11.21 0.49 5.86
CA ARG A 275 11.89 1.76 6.09
C ARG A 275 11.14 2.97 5.50
N SER A 276 10.53 2.81 4.33
CA SER A 276 9.81 3.87 3.63
C SER A 276 8.29 3.78 3.73
N ALA A 277 7.73 2.74 4.35
CA ALA A 277 6.29 2.52 4.36
C ALA A 277 5.79 1.73 5.57
N PHE A 278 4.52 1.84 5.89
CA PHE A 278 3.84 0.90 6.77
C PHE A 278 2.42 0.63 6.27
N TYR A 279 1.92 -0.55 6.61
CA TYR A 279 0.56 -1.01 6.36
C TYR A 279 -0.04 -1.51 7.67
N LEU A 280 -1.28 -1.11 7.95
CA LEU A 280 -2.04 -1.51 9.12
C LEU A 280 -3.42 -1.95 8.69
N LYS A 281 -3.84 -3.13 9.14
CA LYS A 281 -5.21 -3.60 9.04
C LYS A 281 -5.84 -3.55 10.41
N MET A 282 -6.88 -2.74 10.54
CA MET A 282 -7.63 -2.52 11.77
C MET A 282 -8.98 -3.23 11.66
N GLY A 283 -9.31 -4.03 12.67
CA GLY A 283 -10.65 -4.57 12.88
C GLY A 283 -11.40 -3.68 13.87
N ASN A 284 -12.58 -3.21 13.48
CA ASN A 284 -13.51 -2.51 14.36
C ASN A 284 -14.75 -3.37 14.55
N GLU A 285 -15.07 -3.71 15.79
CA GLU A 285 -16.35 -4.33 16.12
C GLU A 285 -17.47 -3.29 16.01
N VAL A 286 -18.36 -3.48 15.03
CA VAL A 286 -19.57 -2.68 14.88
C VAL A 286 -20.74 -3.57 15.30
N VAL A 287 -21.45 -3.17 16.36
CA VAL A 287 -22.70 -3.82 16.74
C VAL A 287 -23.79 -3.31 15.81
N GLU A 288 -24.32 -4.19 14.98
CA GLU A 288 -25.42 -3.83 14.09
C GLU A 288 -26.69 -3.62 14.92
N LYS A 289 -27.22 -2.39 14.91
CA LYS A 289 -28.33 -1.96 15.79
C LYS A 289 -29.63 -2.76 15.60
N SER A 290 -29.82 -3.38 14.43
CA SER A 290 -31.03 -4.10 14.04
C SER A 290 -31.02 -5.58 14.43
N SER A 291 -29.86 -6.24 14.35
CA SER A 291 -29.72 -7.68 14.56
C SER A 291 -29.07 -8.02 15.91
N GLY A 292 -28.32 -7.08 16.50
CA GLY A 292 -27.44 -7.36 17.65
C GLY A 292 -26.24 -8.23 17.28
N GLU A 293 -26.05 -8.57 16.00
CA GLU A 293 -24.88 -9.31 15.53
C GLU A 293 -23.67 -8.38 15.44
N PHE A 294 -22.51 -8.94 15.79
CA PHE A 294 -21.23 -8.26 15.66
C PHE A 294 -20.78 -8.37 14.20
N GLN A 295 -20.73 -7.24 13.51
CA GLN A 295 -20.11 -7.17 12.20
C GLN A 295 -18.74 -6.49 12.34
N GLU A 296 -17.69 -7.20 11.94
CA GLU A 296 -16.35 -6.63 11.92
C GLU A 296 -16.19 -5.74 10.68
N SER A 297 -15.95 -4.45 10.91
CA SER A 297 -15.54 -3.52 9.87
C SER A 297 -14.03 -3.47 9.79
N ILE A 298 -13.50 -3.85 8.62
CA ILE A 298 -12.06 -3.82 8.34
C ILE A 298 -11.68 -2.50 7.69
N ILE A 299 -10.64 -1.86 8.24
CA ILE A 299 -10.06 -0.63 7.69
C ILE A 299 -8.58 -0.86 7.49
N GLU A 300 -8.11 -0.57 6.28
CA GLU A 300 -6.72 -0.72 5.88
C GLU A 300 -6.10 0.66 5.78
N ILE A 301 -4.98 0.89 6.44
CA ILE A 301 -4.25 2.15 6.44
C ILE A 301 -2.86 1.89 5.89
N PHE A 302 -2.45 2.69 4.93
CA PHE A 302 -1.16 2.58 4.28
C PHE A 302 -0.48 3.94 4.23
N ALA A 303 0.77 4.00 4.66
CA ALA A 303 1.61 5.18 4.51
C ALA A 303 2.88 4.81 3.76
N THR A 304 3.31 5.67 2.84
CA THR A 304 4.53 5.44 2.06
C THR A 304 5.22 6.75 1.70
N LEU A 305 6.55 6.76 1.78
CA LEU A 305 7.42 7.83 1.35
C LEU A 305 8.08 7.43 0.03
N VAL A 306 7.71 8.12 -1.04
CA VAL A 306 8.07 7.74 -2.40
C VAL A 306 8.62 8.92 -3.20
N ASP A 307 9.23 8.62 -4.34
CA ASP A 307 9.61 9.60 -5.35
C ASP A 307 8.71 9.55 -6.58
N GLU A 308 8.99 10.41 -7.55
CA GLU A 308 8.21 10.53 -8.79
C GLU A 308 8.11 9.24 -9.61
N ARG A 309 9.06 8.30 -9.42
CA ARG A 309 9.16 7.07 -10.23
C ARG A 309 8.38 5.91 -9.63
N SER A 310 7.99 6.01 -8.36
CA SER A 310 7.21 4.98 -7.70
C SER A 310 5.82 4.84 -8.32
N GLN A 311 5.39 3.60 -8.53
CA GLN A 311 4.02 3.29 -8.97
C GLN A 311 2.96 3.66 -7.94
N LEU A 312 3.35 3.88 -6.68
CA LEU A 312 2.45 4.31 -5.61
C LEU A 312 2.36 5.84 -5.52
N CYS A 313 3.11 6.59 -6.33
CA CYS A 313 3.20 8.03 -6.24
C CYS A 313 1.99 8.73 -6.87
N VAL A 314 1.14 9.31 -6.02
CA VAL A 314 -0.03 10.09 -6.43
C VAL A 314 0.41 11.45 -6.99
N SER A 315 -0.17 11.86 -8.12
CA SER A 315 0.15 13.12 -8.81
C SER A 315 1.66 13.32 -9.06
N SER A 316 2.37 12.24 -9.39
CA SER A 316 3.79 12.33 -9.75
C SER A 316 4.05 13.20 -10.98
N ASP A 317 3.03 13.42 -11.83
CA ASP A 317 3.06 14.36 -12.96
C ASP A 317 3.34 15.82 -12.57
N THR A 318 3.11 16.19 -11.31
CA THR A 318 3.36 17.54 -10.77
C THR A 318 4.69 17.64 -10.01
N MET A 319 5.42 16.53 -9.86
CA MET A 319 6.66 16.49 -9.10
C MET A 319 7.86 16.85 -9.98
N GLY A 320 8.77 17.65 -9.42
CA GLY A 320 10.09 17.89 -9.99
C GLY A 320 11.09 16.83 -9.56
N ALA A 321 12.19 16.72 -10.32
CA ALA A 321 13.28 15.81 -10.01
C ALA A 321 13.85 16.08 -8.59
N GLY A 322 13.99 15.01 -7.80
CA GLY A 322 14.50 15.10 -6.43
C GLY A 322 13.43 15.34 -5.36
N MET A 323 12.21 15.74 -5.75
CA MET A 323 11.10 15.85 -4.81
C MET A 323 10.68 14.47 -4.29
N ARG A 324 10.22 14.45 -3.05
CA ARG A 324 9.67 13.26 -2.40
C ARG A 324 8.27 13.54 -1.90
N ARG A 325 7.41 12.53 -1.92
CA ARG A 325 6.03 12.64 -1.47
C ARG A 325 5.76 11.58 -0.42
N LEU A 326 5.27 12.03 0.73
CA LEU A 326 4.76 11.17 1.77
C LEU A 326 3.25 11.05 1.59
N ILE A 327 2.76 9.83 1.41
CA ILE A 327 1.36 9.56 1.06
C ILE A 327 0.75 8.73 2.19
N PHE A 328 -0.44 9.11 2.63
CA PHE A 328 -1.24 8.40 3.62
C PHE A 328 -2.57 8.06 3.01
N SER A 329 -2.90 6.79 2.92
CA SER A 329 -4.13 6.33 2.30
C SER A 329 -4.84 5.37 3.23
N ALA A 330 -6.15 5.33 3.12
CA ALA A 330 -6.94 4.33 3.81
C ALA A 330 -8.07 3.81 2.92
N LYS A 331 -8.39 2.54 3.11
CA LYS A 331 -9.42 1.79 2.39
C LYS A 331 -10.37 1.20 3.43
N GLY A 332 -11.67 1.36 3.21
CA GLY A 332 -12.68 0.86 4.13
C GLY A 332 -14.08 1.24 3.66
N PRO A 333 -15.10 1.01 4.49
CA PRO A 333 -16.49 1.31 4.15
C PRO A 333 -16.70 2.77 3.73
N ALA A 334 -17.40 2.99 2.62
CA ALA A 334 -17.72 4.31 2.11
C ALA A 334 -18.82 5.03 2.92
N GLY A 335 -19.61 4.27 3.69
CA GLY A 335 -20.76 4.76 4.45
C GLY A 335 -20.44 5.99 5.30
N ASP A 336 -21.40 6.91 5.38
CA ASP A 336 -21.32 8.17 6.14
C ASP A 336 -20.02 8.96 5.85
N TYR A 337 -19.74 9.18 4.56
CA TYR A 337 -18.60 9.96 4.08
C TYR A 337 -17.25 9.44 4.61
N ALA A 338 -17.08 8.11 4.61
CA ALA A 338 -15.92 7.41 5.16
C ALA A 338 -15.68 7.67 6.65
N SER A 339 -16.70 8.01 7.44
CA SER A 339 -16.57 8.28 8.88
C SER A 339 -15.92 7.11 9.62
N GLN A 340 -16.25 5.87 9.22
CA GLN A 340 -15.63 4.67 9.76
C GLN A 340 -14.12 4.61 9.49
N ILE A 341 -13.66 5.03 8.31
CA ILE A 341 -12.22 5.09 7.99
C ILE A 341 -11.51 6.07 8.93
N PHE A 342 -12.11 7.25 9.15
CA PHE A 342 -11.55 8.25 10.05
C PHE A 342 -11.50 7.78 11.51
N SER A 343 -12.61 7.22 12.03
CA SER A 343 -12.69 6.73 13.41
C SER A 343 -11.82 5.50 13.64
N GLY A 344 -11.69 4.60 12.65
CA GLY A 344 -10.86 3.39 12.73
C GLY A 344 -9.36 3.60 12.55
N GLY A 345 -8.86 4.79 12.86
CA GLY A 345 -7.42 5.04 13.04
C GLY A 345 -6.80 5.96 12.00
N TYR A 346 -7.42 6.17 10.83
CA TYR A 346 -6.84 7.06 9.81
C TYR A 346 -6.71 8.50 10.31
N ALA A 347 -7.68 9.00 11.08
CA ALA A 347 -7.58 10.31 11.71
C ALA A 347 -6.42 10.38 12.72
N ARG A 348 -6.11 9.29 13.44
CA ARG A 348 -4.97 9.25 14.38
C ARG A 348 -3.65 9.36 13.62
N VAL A 349 -3.52 8.66 12.50
CA VAL A 349 -2.34 8.76 11.63
C VAL A 349 -2.16 10.20 11.14
N ILE A 350 -3.16 10.78 10.45
CA ILE A 350 -3.00 12.09 9.81
C ILE A 350 -3.02 13.24 10.83
N LYS A 351 -4.03 13.30 11.69
CA LYS A 351 -4.25 14.46 12.56
C LYS A 351 -3.32 14.48 13.77
N ARG A 352 -2.89 13.31 14.27
CA ARG A 352 -2.01 13.22 15.44
C ARG A 352 -0.57 12.93 15.04
N ALA A 353 -0.28 11.78 14.45
CA ALA A 353 1.09 11.35 14.23
C ALA A 353 1.84 12.28 13.26
N VAL A 354 1.29 12.50 12.07
CA VAL A 354 1.96 13.28 11.03
C VAL A 354 2.08 14.74 11.43
N LYS A 355 1.00 15.34 11.95
CA LYS A 355 1.02 16.73 12.43
C LYS A 355 2.03 16.91 13.57
N HIS A 356 2.08 15.98 14.52
CA HIS A 356 3.02 16.05 15.63
C HIS A 356 4.47 15.95 15.16
N VAL A 357 4.80 14.91 14.39
CA VAL A 357 6.16 14.66 13.91
C VAL A 357 6.65 15.77 12.99
N THR A 358 5.81 16.25 12.06
CA THR A 358 6.21 17.34 11.14
C THR A 358 6.48 18.66 11.88
N ASN A 359 5.78 18.91 12.99
CA ASN A 359 6.00 20.11 13.81
C ASN A 359 7.28 20.05 14.68
N GLU A 360 7.91 18.88 14.84
CA GLU A 360 9.19 18.75 15.55
C GLU A 360 10.38 19.23 14.72
N TYR A 361 10.22 19.27 13.40
CA TYR A 361 11.27 19.73 12.50
C TYR A 361 11.13 21.24 12.25
N SER A 362 12.22 21.98 12.45
CA SER A 362 12.31 23.40 12.11
C SER A 362 12.89 23.60 10.71
N GLY A 363 12.40 24.61 9.99
CA GLY A 363 12.96 25.00 8.68
C GLY A 363 12.70 24.03 7.53
N VAL A 364 11.75 23.10 7.67
CA VAL A 364 11.36 22.18 6.60
C VAL A 364 10.16 22.76 5.86
N GLU A 365 10.31 23.00 4.57
CA GLU A 365 9.21 23.37 3.69
C GLU A 365 8.48 22.13 3.19
N PHE A 366 7.16 22.13 3.32
CA PHE A 366 6.32 21.05 2.80
C PHE A 366 4.91 21.54 2.48
N GLU A 367 4.27 20.88 1.53
CA GLU A 367 2.91 21.20 1.10
C GLU A 367 1.97 20.05 1.45
N ARG A 368 0.91 20.36 2.22
CA ARG A 368 -0.13 19.38 2.56
C ARG A 368 -1.21 19.40 1.50
N GLN A 369 -1.55 18.22 1.00
CA GLN A 369 -2.49 18.04 -0.10
C GLN A 369 -3.46 16.90 0.20
N ALA A 370 -4.69 17.01 -0.27
CA ALA A 370 -5.63 15.89 -0.32
C ALA A 370 -5.83 15.44 -1.77
N VAL A 371 -5.99 14.13 -1.97
CA VAL A 371 -6.09 13.54 -3.30
C VAL A 371 -7.55 13.22 -3.61
N CYS A 372 -7.98 13.49 -4.85
CA CYS A 372 -9.33 13.16 -5.29
C CYS A 372 -9.55 11.64 -5.33
N SER A 373 -10.41 11.13 -4.46
CA SER A 373 -10.77 9.70 -4.37
C SER A 373 -11.32 9.15 -5.67
N GLN A 374 -12.09 9.94 -6.43
CA GLN A 374 -12.57 9.53 -7.76
C GLN A 374 -11.45 9.46 -8.80
N CYS A 375 -10.44 10.33 -8.72
CA CYS A 375 -9.26 10.20 -9.57
C CYS A 375 -8.51 8.91 -9.23
N LEU A 376 -8.31 8.64 -7.95
CA LEU A 376 -7.68 7.40 -7.48
C LEU A 376 -8.44 6.15 -7.94
N ALA A 377 -9.77 6.19 -7.98
CA ALA A 377 -10.58 5.08 -8.49
C ALA A 377 -10.53 4.96 -10.03
N LYS A 378 -10.58 6.06 -10.78
CA LYS A 378 -10.86 6.05 -12.24
C LYS A 378 -9.66 6.38 -13.16
N LYS A 379 -8.58 6.93 -12.62
CA LYS A 379 -7.41 7.39 -13.38
C LYS A 379 -6.14 6.74 -12.86
N PRO A 380 -5.05 6.70 -13.64
CA PRO A 380 -3.74 6.36 -13.11
C PRO A 380 -3.39 7.28 -11.93
N CYS A 381 -2.85 6.72 -10.85
CA CYS A 381 -2.54 7.48 -9.64
C CYS A 381 -1.55 8.64 -9.90
N SER A 382 -0.60 8.44 -10.82
CA SER A 382 0.38 9.44 -11.28
C SER A 382 -0.22 10.75 -11.79
N ILE A 383 -1.47 10.74 -12.25
CA ILE A 383 -2.16 11.94 -12.74
C ILE A 383 -3.34 12.35 -11.85
N ALA A 384 -3.49 11.75 -10.67
CA ALA A 384 -4.61 12.06 -9.78
C ALA A 384 -4.62 13.55 -9.42
N SER A 385 -5.80 14.17 -9.42
CA SER A 385 -5.92 15.57 -9.00
C SER A 385 -5.72 15.68 -7.50
N VAL A 386 -5.03 16.72 -7.07
CA VAL A 386 -4.85 17.10 -5.67
C VAL A 386 -5.47 18.47 -5.39
N TRP A 387 -5.78 18.72 -4.13
CA TRP A 387 -6.14 20.03 -3.60
C TRP A 387 -5.21 20.38 -2.45
N ASP A 388 -4.74 21.62 -2.40
CA ASP A 388 -3.96 22.10 -1.27
C ASP A 388 -4.84 22.19 -0.01
N HIS A 389 -4.23 21.93 1.13
CA HIS A 389 -4.94 21.93 2.40
C HIS A 389 -5.56 23.30 2.73
N SER A 390 -4.86 24.39 2.40
CA SER A 390 -5.36 25.77 2.57
C SER A 390 -6.63 26.04 1.77
N PHE A 391 -6.73 25.50 0.55
CA PHE A 391 -7.93 25.58 -0.27
C PHE A 391 -9.11 24.84 0.38
N LEU A 392 -8.88 23.62 0.87
CA LEU A 392 -9.92 22.82 1.53
C LEU A 392 -10.38 23.46 2.85
N GLU A 393 -9.47 24.03 3.63
CA GLU A 393 -9.83 24.78 4.83
C GLU A 393 -10.67 26.02 4.51
N ALA A 394 -10.33 26.76 3.45
CA ALA A 394 -11.09 27.93 3.03
C ALA A 394 -12.50 27.54 2.56
N ALA A 395 -12.63 26.49 1.76
CA ALA A 395 -13.91 25.96 1.30
C ALA A 395 -14.77 25.45 2.48
N HIS A 396 -14.16 24.77 3.45
CA HIS A 396 -14.88 24.35 4.64
C HIS A 396 -15.37 25.55 5.47
N LYS A 397 -14.53 26.58 5.64
CA LYS A 397 -14.89 27.82 6.36
C LYS A 397 -15.96 28.64 5.64
N SER A 398 -16.01 28.62 4.31
CA SER A 398 -17.06 29.27 3.52
C SER A 398 -18.40 28.53 3.54
N GLY A 399 -18.43 27.32 4.13
CA GLY A 399 -19.63 26.48 4.22
C GLY A 399 -19.90 25.67 2.94
N GLU A 400 -18.96 25.65 1.99
CA GLU A 400 -19.04 24.77 0.83
C GLU A 400 -19.07 23.31 1.29
N GLN A 401 -19.92 22.51 0.66
CA GLN A 401 -20.04 21.08 0.96
C GLN A 401 -19.30 20.21 -0.08
N ILE A 402 -19.05 20.77 -1.26
CA ILE A 402 -18.49 20.05 -2.40
C ILE A 402 -17.31 20.81 -2.99
N VAL A 403 -16.30 20.08 -3.42
CA VAL A 403 -15.18 20.59 -4.20
C VAL A 403 -15.11 19.85 -5.54
N ARG A 404 -14.57 20.53 -6.55
CA ARG A 404 -14.33 19.95 -7.88
C ARG A 404 -12.84 19.82 -8.14
N CYS A 405 -12.44 18.69 -8.70
CA CYS A 405 -11.05 18.46 -9.10
C CYS A 405 -10.79 18.97 -10.52
N ARG A 406 -9.52 19.02 -10.97
CA ARG A 406 -9.16 19.51 -12.32
C ARG A 406 -9.77 18.70 -13.48
N TYR A 407 -10.24 17.48 -13.19
CA TYR A 407 -10.94 16.62 -14.14
C TYR A 407 -12.47 16.64 -14.01
N GLY A 408 -13.02 17.55 -13.22
CA GLY A 408 -14.47 17.74 -13.06
C GLY A 408 -15.15 16.76 -12.10
N HIS A 409 -14.42 15.86 -11.42
CA HIS A 409 -15.00 15.03 -10.37
C HIS A 409 -15.46 15.89 -9.20
N VAL A 410 -16.70 15.68 -8.75
CA VAL A 410 -17.28 16.33 -7.58
C VAL A 410 -17.02 15.45 -6.36
N SER A 411 -16.55 16.04 -5.26
CA SER A 411 -16.29 15.31 -4.02
C SER A 411 -16.82 16.09 -2.83
N ASP A 412 -17.47 15.40 -1.90
CA ASP A 412 -17.90 16.00 -0.63
C ASP A 412 -16.67 16.31 0.23
N ILE A 413 -16.61 17.50 0.83
CA ILE A 413 -15.48 17.92 1.66
C ILE A 413 -15.33 17.01 2.89
N ARG A 414 -16.43 16.48 3.44
CA ARG A 414 -16.41 15.58 4.61
C ARG A 414 -15.75 14.25 4.29
N LEU A 415 -15.90 13.74 3.07
CA LEU A 415 -15.21 12.54 2.61
C LEU A 415 -13.68 12.73 2.61
N ILE A 416 -13.23 13.95 2.32
CA ILE A 416 -11.81 14.29 2.20
C ILE A 416 -11.22 14.63 3.58
N CYS A 417 -11.85 15.53 4.32
CA CYS A 417 -11.30 16.09 5.56
C CYS A 417 -11.74 15.34 6.84
N GLY A 418 -12.72 14.46 6.70
CA GLY A 418 -13.44 13.82 7.79
C GLY A 418 -14.44 14.76 8.44
N SER A 419 -15.53 14.19 8.96
CA SER A 419 -16.53 14.90 9.76
C SER A 419 -15.93 15.35 11.09
N SER A 420 -15.29 16.52 11.09
CA SER A 420 -14.85 17.19 12.32
C SER A 420 -15.96 18.17 12.70
N ASP A 421 -16.65 17.94 13.82
CA ASP A 421 -17.58 18.88 14.45
C ASP A 421 -18.95 19.14 13.78
N ALA A 422 -19.59 18.13 13.17
CA ALA A 422 -21.00 18.21 12.80
C ALA A 422 -21.91 17.69 13.93
N ARG A 423 -21.86 18.26 15.13
CA ARG A 423 -23.01 18.17 16.05
C ARG A 423 -24.09 19.10 15.49
N ASN A 424 -25.23 18.53 15.12
CA ASN A 424 -26.44 19.21 14.64
C ASN A 424 -26.32 19.95 13.30
N ARG A 425 -26.46 19.22 12.19
CA ARG A 425 -27.38 19.64 11.12
C ARG A 425 -28.05 18.41 10.52
N ASP A 426 -29.32 18.22 10.88
CA ASP A 426 -30.25 17.45 10.06
C ASP A 426 -30.27 18.10 8.66
N MET A 427 -29.70 17.42 7.68
CA MET A 427 -29.87 17.78 6.28
C MET A 427 -29.89 16.51 5.43
N HIS A 428 -30.97 16.40 4.66
CA HIS A 428 -31.25 15.36 3.69
C HIS A 428 -30.03 14.97 2.88
N SER A 429 -29.78 13.66 2.82
CA SER A 429 -28.83 13.04 1.91
C SER A 429 -29.18 13.41 0.47
N PRO A 430 -28.29 14.06 -0.30
CA PRO A 430 -28.26 13.77 -1.71
C PRO A 430 -27.79 12.33 -1.82
N GLU A 431 -28.64 11.44 -2.34
CA GLU A 431 -28.23 10.11 -2.77
C GLU A 431 -26.89 10.26 -3.48
N ALA A 432 -25.88 9.53 -3.00
CA ALA A 432 -24.64 9.37 -3.70
C ALA A 432 -24.99 8.72 -5.04
N GLN A 433 -25.30 9.55 -6.05
CA GLN A 433 -25.26 9.16 -7.42
C GLN A 433 -23.80 8.80 -7.67
N THR A 434 -23.52 7.51 -7.53
CA THR A 434 -22.52 6.82 -8.31
C THR A 434 -22.89 7.10 -9.78
N VAL A 435 -22.49 8.27 -10.26
CA VAL A 435 -22.44 8.60 -11.69
C VAL A 435 -21.32 7.74 -12.26
N GLY A 436 -21.69 6.48 -12.44
CA GLY A 436 -20.98 5.50 -13.23
C GLY A 436 -21.50 5.61 -14.64
N GLU A 437 -21.06 6.62 -15.39
CA GLU A 437 -21.11 6.53 -16.85
C GLU A 437 -20.15 7.51 -17.51
N ALA A 438 -19.13 6.94 -18.16
CA ALA A 438 -18.80 7.20 -19.55
C ALA A 438 -17.87 6.05 -20.02
N ASP A 439 -18.30 4.82 -19.77
CA ASP A 439 -17.68 3.66 -20.39
C ASP A 439 -18.19 3.57 -21.82
N ALA A 440 -17.31 3.45 -22.82
CA ALA A 440 -17.73 3.23 -24.20
C ALA A 440 -18.70 2.03 -24.25
N PRO A 441 -19.87 2.12 -24.90
CA PRO A 441 -20.82 1.01 -24.98
C PRO A 441 -20.12 -0.26 -25.48
N VAL A 442 -20.34 -1.39 -24.81
CA VAL A 442 -19.70 -2.67 -25.16
C VAL A 442 -19.90 -3.01 -26.63
N ALA A 443 -21.10 -2.75 -27.17
CA ALA A 443 -21.42 -2.92 -28.59
C ALA A 443 -20.44 -2.20 -29.54
N ASN A 444 -19.93 -1.01 -29.16
CA ASN A 444 -18.95 -0.27 -29.96
C ASN A 444 -17.56 -0.90 -29.90
N LEU A 445 -17.20 -1.52 -28.78
CA LEU A 445 -15.91 -2.18 -28.57
C LEU A 445 -15.87 -3.55 -29.27
N LEU A 446 -16.99 -4.28 -29.28
CA LEU A 446 -17.11 -5.60 -29.91
C LEU A 446 -16.73 -5.58 -31.39
N LYS A 447 -16.96 -4.47 -32.10
CA LYS A 447 -16.63 -4.34 -33.53
C LYS A 447 -15.13 -4.53 -33.81
N ALA A 448 -14.26 -4.25 -32.84
CA ALA A 448 -12.80 -4.42 -32.95
C ALA A 448 -12.30 -5.81 -32.50
N VAL A 449 -13.20 -6.66 -32.01
CA VAL A 449 -12.92 -8.05 -31.60
C VAL A 449 -13.16 -8.96 -32.79
N VAL A 450 -12.26 -9.92 -33.00
CA VAL A 450 -12.28 -10.84 -34.13
C VAL A 450 -12.20 -12.28 -33.67
N ILE A 451 -12.77 -13.19 -34.45
CA ILE A 451 -12.49 -14.63 -34.33
C ILE A 451 -11.18 -14.89 -35.04
N VAL A 452 -10.26 -15.59 -34.37
CA VAL A 452 -9.05 -16.11 -34.99
C VAL A 452 -9.22 -17.61 -35.10
N GLY A 453 -9.30 -18.12 -36.32
CA GLY A 453 -9.44 -19.55 -36.60
C GLY A 453 -8.20 -20.12 -37.29
N LEU A 454 -7.88 -21.38 -37.00
CA LEU A 454 -6.92 -22.17 -37.76
C LEU A 454 -7.69 -23.11 -38.70
N TYR A 455 -7.57 -22.87 -40.00
CA TYR A 455 -8.19 -23.66 -41.05
C TYR A 455 -7.24 -24.76 -41.53
N ASP A 456 -7.66 -26.02 -41.37
CA ASP A 456 -6.96 -27.18 -41.89
C ASP A 456 -7.47 -27.46 -43.31
N GLU A 457 -6.59 -27.25 -44.30
CA GLU A 457 -6.91 -27.45 -45.71
C GLU A 457 -7.20 -28.91 -46.07
N LYS A 458 -6.67 -29.88 -45.31
CA LYS A 458 -6.94 -31.31 -45.54
C LYS A 458 -8.29 -31.70 -44.98
N ALA A 459 -8.63 -31.19 -43.79
CA ALA A 459 -9.90 -31.45 -43.15
C ALA A 459 -11.03 -30.52 -43.64
N LEU A 460 -10.70 -29.53 -44.49
CA LEU A 460 -11.60 -28.51 -45.04
C LEU A 460 -12.47 -27.83 -43.96
N ARG A 461 -11.89 -27.59 -42.78
CA ARG A 461 -12.61 -27.04 -41.64
C ARG A 461 -11.69 -26.27 -40.70
N ILE A 462 -12.30 -25.45 -39.85
CA ILE A 462 -11.60 -24.81 -38.74
C ILE A 462 -11.42 -25.85 -37.63
N VAL A 463 -10.19 -26.03 -37.17
CA VAL A 463 -9.82 -27.03 -36.15
C VAL A 463 -9.53 -26.38 -34.79
N ARG A 464 -9.19 -25.08 -34.79
CA ARG A 464 -9.00 -24.27 -33.59
C ARG A 464 -9.59 -22.88 -33.78
N ALA A 465 -10.14 -22.30 -32.73
CA ALA A 465 -10.58 -20.92 -32.72
C ALA A 465 -10.34 -20.23 -31.38
N GLY A 466 -10.07 -18.93 -31.45
CA GLY A 466 -9.88 -18.05 -30.33
C GLY A 466 -10.37 -16.65 -30.63
N SER A 467 -10.11 -15.74 -29.69
CA SER A 467 -10.45 -14.32 -29.84
C SER A 467 -9.19 -13.51 -30.11
N GLY A 468 -9.28 -12.56 -31.04
CA GLY A 468 -8.26 -11.56 -31.28
C GLY A 468 -8.84 -10.15 -31.22
N VAL A 469 -7.96 -9.16 -31.19
CA VAL A 469 -8.31 -7.74 -31.18
C VAL A 469 -7.48 -6.99 -32.21
N ILE A 470 -8.14 -6.13 -33.00
CA ILE A 470 -7.46 -5.26 -33.97
C ILE A 470 -6.78 -4.10 -33.21
N VAL A 471 -5.46 -4.04 -33.28
CA VAL A 471 -4.64 -3.03 -32.59
C VAL A 471 -4.07 -1.96 -33.52
N ASP A 472 -3.94 -2.27 -34.82
CA ASP A 472 -3.54 -1.29 -35.84
C ASP A 472 -4.30 -1.54 -37.14
N ARG A 473 -5.31 -0.71 -37.41
CA ARG A 473 -6.13 -0.81 -38.62
C ARG A 473 -5.39 -0.47 -39.91
N LYS A 474 -4.33 0.35 -39.85
CA LYS A 474 -3.59 0.77 -41.05
C LYS A 474 -2.72 -0.36 -41.59
N ARG A 475 -2.16 -1.16 -40.67
CA ARG A 475 -1.28 -2.29 -40.99
C ARG A 475 -1.98 -3.65 -40.92
N GLY A 476 -3.23 -3.68 -40.47
CA GLY A 476 -4.02 -4.89 -40.32
C GLY A 476 -3.50 -5.80 -39.20
N LEU A 477 -3.04 -5.20 -38.09
CA LEU A 477 -2.45 -5.96 -37.00
C LEU A 477 -3.50 -6.39 -35.98
N ILE A 478 -3.45 -7.67 -35.63
CA ILE A 478 -4.33 -8.30 -34.65
C ILE A 478 -3.46 -8.90 -33.55
N VAL A 479 -3.83 -8.71 -32.29
CA VAL A 479 -3.25 -9.43 -31.15
C VAL A 479 -4.20 -10.55 -30.76
N THR A 480 -3.67 -11.76 -30.55
CA THR A 480 -4.43 -12.95 -30.13
C THR A 480 -3.59 -13.80 -29.18
N ALA A 481 -4.22 -14.76 -28.51
CA ALA A 481 -3.49 -15.75 -27.72
C ALA A 481 -2.65 -16.66 -28.62
N GLY A 482 -1.42 -16.96 -28.20
CA GLY A 482 -0.48 -17.78 -28.97
C GLY A 482 -0.95 -19.24 -29.08
N HIS A 483 -1.51 -19.79 -27.99
CA HIS A 483 -1.99 -21.17 -27.94
C HIS A 483 -3.10 -21.50 -28.95
N THR A 484 -3.79 -20.49 -29.48
CA THR A 484 -4.80 -20.70 -30.53
C THR A 484 -4.16 -21.22 -31.83
N LEU A 485 -2.93 -20.79 -32.12
CA LEU A 485 -2.25 -21.03 -33.40
C LEU A 485 -0.96 -21.86 -33.24
N MET A 486 -0.50 -22.05 -32.01
CA MET A 486 0.70 -22.79 -31.67
C MET A 486 0.35 -23.98 -30.77
N ASP A 487 1.15 -25.03 -30.87
CA ASP A 487 1.04 -26.18 -29.96
C ASP A 487 1.45 -25.75 -28.54
N LYS A 488 0.64 -26.06 -27.53
CA LYS A 488 0.86 -25.56 -26.15
C LYS A 488 2.13 -26.13 -25.50
N ASN A 489 2.56 -27.31 -25.92
CA ASN A 489 3.70 -27.99 -25.32
C ASN A 489 5.02 -27.54 -25.98
N THR A 490 4.99 -27.32 -27.29
CA THR A 490 6.19 -27.03 -28.08
C THR A 490 6.27 -25.57 -28.56
N TRP A 491 5.17 -24.83 -28.46
CA TRP A 491 4.98 -23.45 -28.98
C TRP A 491 5.35 -23.30 -30.46
N ARG A 492 5.33 -24.40 -31.20
CA ARG A 492 5.51 -24.41 -32.65
C ARG A 492 4.19 -24.09 -33.34
N GLU A 493 4.28 -23.39 -34.45
CA GLU A 493 3.13 -23.08 -35.29
C GLU A 493 2.49 -24.36 -35.82
N ILE A 494 1.16 -24.42 -35.72
CA ILE A 494 0.40 -25.55 -36.24
C ILE A 494 0.14 -25.29 -37.73
N ASN A 495 0.33 -26.32 -38.54
CA ASN A 495 0.14 -26.20 -39.98
C ASN A 495 -1.34 -25.91 -40.32
N GLY A 496 -1.57 -24.88 -41.13
CA GLY A 496 -2.91 -24.43 -41.55
C GLY A 496 -2.91 -22.97 -41.98
N LYS A 497 -4.03 -22.52 -42.56
CA LYS A 497 -4.25 -21.11 -42.88
C LYS A 497 -4.92 -20.41 -41.69
N ILE A 498 -4.46 -19.22 -41.34
CA ILE A 498 -5.11 -18.41 -40.29
C ILE A 498 -6.23 -17.61 -40.92
N VAL A 499 -7.45 -17.82 -40.45
CA VAL A 499 -8.66 -17.14 -40.91
C VAL A 499 -9.18 -16.20 -39.86
N ILE A 500 -9.61 -15.00 -40.28
CA ILE A 500 -10.10 -13.96 -39.39
C ILE A 500 -11.59 -13.75 -39.64
N GLY A 501 -12.38 -13.98 -38.60
CA GLY A 501 -13.79 -13.67 -38.54
C GLY A 501 -14.01 -12.28 -37.94
N ILE A 502 -14.78 -11.43 -38.61
CA ILE A 502 -15.11 -10.08 -38.12
C ILE A 502 -16.61 -9.91 -37.95
N ILE A 503 -17.03 -8.97 -37.09
CA ILE A 503 -18.42 -8.54 -37.00
C ILE A 503 -18.65 -7.48 -38.10
N PRO A 504 -19.55 -7.71 -39.07
CA PRO A 504 -19.83 -6.74 -40.13
C PRO A 504 -20.34 -5.40 -39.57
N GLN A 505 -19.87 -4.30 -40.16
CA GLN A 505 -20.26 -2.94 -39.70
C GLN A 505 -21.74 -2.62 -39.95
N THR A 506 -22.39 -3.32 -40.87
CA THR A 506 -23.79 -3.12 -41.27
C THR A 506 -24.79 -3.94 -40.45
N ASN A 507 -24.32 -4.81 -39.54
CA ASN A 507 -25.20 -5.59 -38.68
C ASN A 507 -25.55 -4.77 -37.42
N ASP A 508 -26.67 -4.05 -37.48
CA ASP A 508 -27.34 -3.44 -36.32
C ASP A 508 -28.26 -4.45 -35.59
N SER A 509 -28.04 -5.75 -35.78
CA SER A 509 -28.76 -6.78 -35.04
C SER A 509 -28.34 -6.77 -33.56
N ASP A 510 -29.29 -7.02 -32.66
CA ASP A 510 -29.04 -7.17 -31.22
C ASP A 510 -28.00 -8.26 -30.89
N GLU A 511 -27.77 -9.22 -31.80
CA GLU A 511 -26.79 -10.31 -31.65
C GLU A 511 -25.73 -10.31 -32.78
N PRO A 512 -24.65 -9.51 -32.66
CA PRO A 512 -23.63 -9.43 -33.70
C PRO A 512 -22.93 -10.77 -33.91
N THR A 513 -23.14 -11.36 -35.08
CA THR A 513 -22.53 -12.62 -35.49
C THR A 513 -21.35 -12.38 -36.43
N ALA A 514 -20.21 -13.01 -36.13
CA ALA A 514 -19.00 -12.87 -36.94
C ALA A 514 -19.06 -13.67 -38.26
N VAL A 515 -18.39 -13.15 -39.28
CA VAL A 515 -18.25 -13.75 -40.61
C VAL A 515 -16.78 -13.84 -41.00
N PHE A 516 -16.37 -14.92 -41.65
CA PHE A 516 -14.99 -15.06 -42.10
C PHE A 516 -14.75 -14.23 -43.37
N ARG A 517 -13.70 -13.40 -43.33
CA ARG A 517 -13.42 -12.44 -44.41
C ARG A 517 -11.96 -12.36 -44.79
N TYR A 518 -11.03 -12.56 -43.86
CA TYR A 518 -9.61 -12.36 -44.14
C TYR A 518 -8.79 -13.60 -43.85
N PHE A 519 -7.65 -13.70 -44.51
CA PHE A 519 -6.54 -14.53 -44.07
C PHE A 519 -5.46 -13.67 -43.42
N ALA A 520 -4.69 -14.27 -42.52
CA ALA A 520 -3.60 -13.63 -41.82
C ALA A 520 -2.38 -14.55 -41.70
N ARG A 521 -1.27 -13.99 -41.22
CA ARG A 521 -0.07 -14.73 -40.82
C ARG A 521 0.49 -14.19 -39.51
N ILE A 522 1.23 -15.02 -38.79
CA ILE A 522 1.98 -14.60 -37.60
C ILE A 522 3.17 -13.73 -38.06
N ILE A 523 3.36 -12.57 -37.43
CA ILE A 523 4.50 -11.67 -37.71
C ILE A 523 5.36 -11.40 -36.48
N ALA A 524 4.84 -11.65 -35.29
CA ALA A 524 5.59 -11.57 -34.04
C ALA A 524 4.98 -12.54 -33.01
N ARG A 525 5.86 -13.10 -32.19
CA ARG A 525 5.53 -13.96 -31.05
C ARG A 525 6.50 -13.63 -29.91
N ASP A 526 6.31 -14.26 -28.77
CA ASP A 526 7.20 -14.08 -27.63
C ASP A 526 8.66 -14.38 -28.01
N PRO A 527 9.58 -13.39 -27.91
CA PRO A 527 10.99 -13.59 -28.28
C PRO A 527 11.69 -14.70 -27.50
N SER A 528 11.27 -15.00 -26.26
CA SER A 528 11.92 -16.05 -25.46
C SER A 528 11.68 -17.46 -26.00
N LEU A 529 10.69 -17.64 -26.88
CA LEU A 529 10.48 -18.89 -27.61
C LEU A 529 11.66 -19.22 -28.53
N ASP A 530 12.22 -18.20 -29.19
CA ASP A 530 13.33 -18.38 -30.13
C ASP A 530 14.67 -18.52 -29.40
N GLU A 531 14.81 -17.91 -28.22
CA GLU A 531 16.03 -17.95 -27.41
C GLU A 531 16.15 -19.26 -26.60
N ASN A 532 15.12 -19.60 -25.81
CA ASN A 532 15.20 -20.64 -24.78
C ASN A 532 14.06 -21.67 -24.88
N GLY A 533 13.19 -21.58 -25.89
CA GLY A 533 12.03 -22.47 -26.05
C GLY A 533 10.95 -22.33 -24.97
N THR A 534 11.02 -21.27 -24.16
CA THR A 534 10.08 -21.02 -23.06
C THR A 534 9.13 -19.89 -23.43
N CYS A 535 7.83 -20.12 -23.27
CA CYS A 535 6.80 -19.10 -23.49
C CYS A 535 6.56 -18.35 -22.18
N ARG A 536 7.00 -17.10 -22.12
CA ARG A 536 6.69 -16.17 -21.04
C ARG A 536 5.33 -15.51 -21.28
N VAL A 537 4.98 -15.28 -22.55
CA VAL A 537 3.77 -14.55 -22.96
C VAL A 537 2.95 -15.38 -23.94
N ASP A 538 1.76 -15.80 -23.51
CA ASP A 538 0.78 -16.46 -24.39
C ASP A 538 0.06 -15.43 -25.29
N ALA A 539 0.82 -14.80 -26.19
CA ALA A 539 0.32 -13.83 -27.15
C ALA A 539 1.15 -13.85 -28.45
N CYS A 540 0.49 -13.57 -29.56
CA CYS A 540 1.16 -13.32 -30.83
C CYS A 540 0.47 -12.19 -31.62
N VAL A 541 1.20 -11.63 -32.57
CA VAL A 541 0.72 -10.59 -33.48
C VAL A 541 0.53 -11.19 -34.86
N LEU A 542 -0.67 -11.02 -35.39
CA LEU A 542 -1.03 -11.41 -36.74
C LEU A 542 -1.07 -10.18 -37.65
N GLN A 543 -0.80 -10.40 -38.94
CA GLN A 543 -1.01 -9.42 -39.99
C GLN A 543 -2.00 -9.98 -41.02
N ILE A 544 -3.06 -9.22 -41.31
CA ILE A 544 -3.98 -9.52 -42.41
C ILE A 544 -3.21 -9.49 -43.74
N THR A 545 -3.32 -10.58 -44.51
CA THR A 545 -2.62 -10.75 -45.78
C THR A 545 -3.52 -10.58 -46.98
N THR A 546 -4.71 -11.17 -46.94
CA THR A 546 -5.66 -11.21 -48.05
C THR A 546 -7.10 -11.12 -47.55
N ARG A 547 -8.02 -10.72 -48.43
CA ARG A 547 -9.46 -10.65 -48.21
C ARG A 547 -10.17 -11.60 -49.17
N MET A 548 -11.13 -12.38 -48.67
CA MET A 548 -12.04 -13.17 -49.49
C MET A 548 -12.99 -12.25 -50.27
N GLU A 549 -13.26 -12.58 -51.53
CA GLU A 549 -14.20 -11.80 -52.37
C GLU A 549 -15.61 -11.75 -51.77
N SER A 550 -16.04 -12.83 -51.11
CA SER A 550 -17.34 -12.93 -50.41
C SER A 550 -17.14 -13.47 -49.00
N ASP A 551 -17.87 -12.92 -48.04
CA ASP A 551 -17.88 -13.41 -46.65
C ASP A 551 -18.37 -14.87 -46.57
N VAL A 552 -17.78 -15.66 -45.66
CA VAL A 552 -18.21 -17.03 -45.39
C VAL A 552 -19.00 -17.08 -44.08
N LEU A 553 -20.24 -17.57 -44.17
CA LEU A 553 -21.20 -17.64 -43.06
C LEU A 553 -21.27 -19.04 -42.42
N ASP A 554 -20.93 -20.12 -43.13
CA ASP A 554 -21.27 -21.49 -42.72
C ASP A 554 -20.09 -22.27 -42.12
N GLY A 555 -19.69 -21.91 -40.90
CA GLY A 555 -18.75 -22.69 -40.07
C GLY A 555 -17.36 -22.93 -40.69
N GLY A 556 -17.06 -22.25 -41.79
CA GLY A 556 -15.78 -22.31 -42.48
C GLY A 556 -15.65 -23.37 -43.58
N ARG A 557 -16.73 -24.08 -43.98
CA ARG A 557 -16.66 -25.11 -45.03
C ARG A 557 -16.16 -24.58 -46.37
N ASP A 558 -16.64 -23.40 -46.77
CA ASP A 558 -16.35 -22.83 -48.10
C ASP A 558 -15.08 -21.95 -48.12
N ILE A 559 -14.32 -21.87 -47.03
CA ILE A 559 -13.15 -20.99 -46.91
C ILE A 559 -12.10 -21.29 -47.98
N GLY A 560 -11.81 -22.57 -48.22
CA GLY A 560 -10.78 -23.00 -49.16
C GLY A 560 -11.09 -22.71 -50.63
N GLU A 561 -12.35 -22.43 -50.95
CA GLU A 561 -12.82 -22.24 -52.33
C GLU A 561 -12.99 -20.75 -52.70
N LYS A 562 -12.83 -19.83 -51.73
CA LYS A 562 -13.01 -18.39 -51.99
C LYS A 562 -11.78 -17.77 -52.65
N PRO A 563 -11.96 -17.03 -53.76
CA PRO A 563 -10.89 -16.22 -54.33
C PRO A 563 -10.40 -15.15 -53.34
N GLU A 564 -9.10 -14.87 -53.38
CA GLU A 564 -8.41 -13.99 -52.44
C GLU A 564 -7.92 -12.69 -53.13
N ILE A 565 -8.21 -11.55 -52.52
CA ILE A 565 -7.72 -10.22 -52.90
C ILE A 565 -6.52 -9.87 -52.00
N LEU A 566 -5.39 -9.54 -52.59
CA LEU A 566 -4.17 -9.19 -51.85
C LEU A 566 -4.30 -7.83 -51.13
N LEU A 567 -4.10 -7.85 -49.81
CA LEU A 567 -4.09 -6.65 -48.96
C LEU A 567 -2.69 -6.34 -48.39
N MET A 568 -1.85 -7.36 -48.25
CA MET A 568 -0.49 -7.22 -47.72
C MET A 568 0.32 -6.22 -48.54
N ASN A 569 1.08 -5.35 -47.87
CA ASN A 569 1.89 -4.29 -48.46
C ASN A 569 1.10 -3.29 -49.33
N ASN A 570 -0.24 -3.26 -49.22
CA ASN A 570 -1.11 -2.31 -49.90
C ASN A 570 -1.87 -1.44 -48.87
N PRO A 571 -1.25 -0.34 -48.38
CA PRO A 571 -1.82 0.46 -47.30
C PRO A 571 -3.14 1.13 -47.69
N ASP A 572 -3.35 1.42 -48.98
CA ASP A 572 -4.60 2.03 -49.44
C ASP A 572 -5.73 1.01 -49.55
N ALA A 573 -5.43 -0.24 -49.92
CA ALA A 573 -6.40 -1.33 -49.82
C ALA A 573 -6.79 -1.59 -48.35
N MET A 574 -5.81 -1.68 -47.45
CA MET A 574 -6.07 -1.86 -46.01
C MET A 574 -6.90 -0.73 -45.40
N LYS A 575 -6.66 0.54 -45.78
CA LYS A 575 -7.48 1.67 -45.30
C LYS A 575 -8.94 1.55 -45.74
N ARG A 576 -9.21 1.03 -46.95
CA ARG A 576 -10.58 0.85 -47.46
C ARG A 576 -11.37 -0.19 -46.67
N GLU A 577 -10.70 -1.11 -45.97
CA GLU A 577 -11.35 -2.06 -45.07
C GLU A 577 -11.98 -1.39 -43.84
N ASN A 578 -11.57 -0.15 -43.51
CA ASN A 578 -12.11 0.67 -42.43
C ASN A 578 -12.23 -0.09 -41.09
N LEU A 579 -11.23 -0.90 -40.76
CA LEU A 579 -11.27 -1.74 -39.56
C LEU A 579 -11.31 -0.88 -38.27
N PRO A 580 -12.22 -1.18 -37.33
CA PRO A 580 -12.21 -0.56 -36.01
C PRO A 580 -11.02 -1.09 -35.20
N GLN A 581 -10.38 -0.23 -34.40
CA GLN A 581 -9.21 -0.59 -33.59
C GLN A 581 -9.42 -0.21 -32.12
N LEU A 582 -8.88 -1.02 -31.22
CA LEU A 582 -8.77 -0.66 -29.79
C LEU A 582 -7.43 0.01 -29.51
N LYS A 583 -7.43 1.01 -28.62
CA LYS A 583 -6.21 1.66 -28.15
C LYS A 583 -5.51 0.73 -27.16
N VAL A 584 -4.22 0.52 -27.37
CA VAL A 584 -3.36 -0.23 -26.44
C VAL A 584 -2.89 0.70 -25.33
N ALA A 585 -2.98 0.23 -24.07
CA ALA A 585 -2.42 0.90 -22.91
C ALA A 585 -1.16 0.16 -22.43
N GLN A 586 -0.14 0.90 -22.01
CA GLN A 586 1.12 0.35 -21.48
C GLN A 586 1.16 0.26 -19.95
N ARG A 587 0.08 0.70 -19.28
CA ARG A 587 0.00 0.78 -17.83
C ARG A 587 -1.31 0.16 -17.37
N PHE A 588 -1.22 -0.61 -16.30
CA PHE A 588 -2.36 -1.19 -15.60
C PHE A 588 -2.09 -1.06 -14.09
N GLU A 589 -3.14 -1.05 -13.28
CA GLU A 589 -3.05 -1.03 -11.83
C GLU A 589 -3.75 -2.27 -11.25
N LEU A 590 -3.27 -2.79 -10.11
CA LEU A 590 -3.94 -3.90 -9.43
C LEU A 590 -5.34 -3.49 -8.98
N ASP A 591 -6.28 -4.44 -9.04
CA ASP A 591 -7.71 -4.24 -8.82
C ASP A 591 -8.36 -3.22 -9.79
N GLU A 592 -7.68 -2.84 -10.87
CA GLU A 592 -8.30 -2.06 -11.93
C GLU A 592 -9.41 -2.90 -12.59
N ALA A 593 -10.63 -2.34 -12.62
CA ALA A 593 -11.77 -2.99 -13.24
C ALA A 593 -11.55 -3.08 -14.75
N VAL A 594 -11.68 -4.28 -15.29
CA VAL A 594 -11.52 -4.56 -16.72
C VAL A 594 -12.77 -5.17 -17.32
N ARG A 595 -12.90 -4.97 -18.62
CA ARG A 595 -13.93 -5.59 -19.46
C ARG A 595 -13.25 -6.58 -20.38
N ILE A 596 -13.63 -7.85 -20.28
CA ILE A 596 -13.12 -8.93 -21.10
C ILE A 596 -14.10 -9.11 -22.25
N LEU A 597 -13.62 -8.92 -23.47
CA LEU A 597 -14.40 -9.04 -24.69
C LEU A 597 -13.80 -10.16 -25.54
N GLY A 598 -14.63 -11.04 -26.08
CA GLY A 598 -14.16 -12.16 -26.88
C GLY A 598 -15.31 -12.97 -27.45
N PHE A 599 -14.99 -14.06 -28.12
CA PHE A 599 -15.94 -15.08 -28.53
C PHE A 599 -15.87 -16.23 -27.51
N ASN A 600 -17.03 -16.68 -27.04
CA ASN A 600 -17.14 -17.71 -26.01
C ASN A 600 -16.86 -19.10 -26.59
N GLN A 601 -15.59 -19.40 -26.83
CA GLN A 601 -15.14 -20.68 -27.39
C GLN A 601 -14.94 -21.78 -26.35
N GLY A 602 -14.93 -21.47 -25.05
CA GLY A 602 -14.62 -22.43 -23.98
C GLY A 602 -13.21 -23.06 -24.09
N GLY A 603 -12.65 -23.50 -22.96
CA GLY A 603 -11.47 -24.37 -22.94
C GLY A 603 -10.24 -23.90 -23.75
N GLU A 604 -9.63 -24.82 -24.49
CA GLU A 604 -8.41 -24.59 -25.31
C GLU A 604 -8.70 -24.09 -26.74
N GLY A 605 -9.98 -23.84 -27.06
CA GLY A 605 -10.39 -23.43 -28.40
C GLY A 605 -10.29 -24.53 -29.47
N LEU A 606 -10.26 -25.81 -29.08
CA LEU A 606 -10.32 -26.95 -29.99
C LEU A 606 -11.77 -27.16 -30.46
N ILE A 607 -11.94 -27.47 -31.75
CA ILE A 607 -13.26 -27.75 -32.35
C ILE A 607 -13.30 -29.19 -32.82
N GLU A 608 -14.11 -30.02 -32.16
CA GLU A 608 -14.23 -31.44 -32.53
C GLU A 608 -14.96 -31.62 -33.87
N PRO A 609 -14.72 -32.73 -34.59
CA PRO A 609 -15.47 -33.03 -35.80
C PRO A 609 -16.99 -33.05 -35.53
N GLY A 610 -17.74 -32.20 -36.23
CA GLY A 610 -19.19 -32.09 -36.07
C GLY A 610 -19.66 -31.00 -35.10
N GLU A 611 -18.74 -30.39 -34.33
CA GLU A 611 -19.05 -29.24 -33.49
C GLU A 611 -19.14 -27.95 -34.30
N GLY A 612 -20.09 -27.09 -33.92
CA GLY A 612 -20.27 -25.77 -34.51
C GLY A 612 -19.42 -24.71 -33.80
N LEU A 613 -18.74 -23.86 -34.55
CA LEU A 613 -18.05 -22.70 -34.00
C LEU A 613 -19.06 -21.66 -33.48
N ASN A 614 -18.92 -21.25 -32.22
CA ASN A 614 -19.69 -20.14 -31.67
C ASN A 614 -19.22 -18.81 -32.30
N ARG A 615 -20.06 -18.16 -33.11
CA ARG A 615 -19.70 -16.89 -33.77
C ARG A 615 -20.26 -15.65 -33.08
N ARG A 616 -20.79 -15.81 -31.87
CA ARG A 616 -21.35 -14.72 -31.07
C ARG A 616 -20.31 -14.23 -30.09
N ALA A 617 -20.12 -12.92 -30.08
CA ALA A 617 -19.25 -12.29 -29.10
C ALA A 617 -19.94 -12.30 -27.73
N ASP A 618 -19.13 -12.39 -26.69
CA ASP A 618 -19.51 -12.45 -25.30
C ASP A 618 -18.68 -11.43 -24.51
N PHE A 619 -19.16 -11.09 -23.33
CA PHE A 619 -18.60 -10.07 -22.46
C PHE A 619 -18.60 -10.56 -21.03
N ALA A 620 -17.44 -10.40 -20.38
CA ALA A 620 -17.30 -10.56 -18.94
C ALA A 620 -16.70 -9.31 -18.32
N ARG A 621 -16.98 -9.10 -17.03
CA ARG A 621 -16.25 -8.14 -16.20
C ARG A 621 -15.20 -8.90 -15.41
N GLY A 622 -14.17 -8.19 -15.00
CA GLY A 622 -13.12 -8.74 -14.17
C GLY A 622 -12.29 -7.62 -13.57
N TYR A 623 -11.20 -7.99 -12.94
CA TYR A 623 -10.22 -7.05 -12.42
C TYR A 623 -8.81 -7.64 -12.57
N VAL A 624 -7.83 -6.74 -12.60
CA VAL A 624 -6.42 -7.08 -12.72
C VAL A 624 -5.92 -7.65 -11.39
N VAL A 625 -5.44 -8.90 -11.39
CA VAL A 625 -4.85 -9.54 -10.20
C VAL A 625 -3.45 -10.08 -10.49
N MET A 626 -2.60 -10.13 -9.47
CA MET A 626 -1.37 -10.89 -9.56
C MET A 626 -1.62 -12.38 -9.29
N ARG A 627 -0.92 -13.22 -10.05
CA ARG A 627 -0.82 -14.65 -9.75
C ARG A 627 0.38 -14.86 -8.82
N PHE A 628 0.13 -15.20 -7.56
CA PHE A 628 1.19 -15.69 -6.69
C PHE A 628 1.57 -17.10 -7.14
N SER A 629 2.72 -17.23 -7.79
CA SER A 629 3.38 -18.53 -7.95
C SER A 629 3.76 -19.00 -6.55
N ARG A 630 3.11 -20.06 -6.08
CA ARG A 630 3.52 -20.78 -4.88
C ARG A 630 4.98 -21.19 -5.10
N GLU A 631 5.87 -20.76 -4.22
CA GLU A 631 7.32 -20.94 -4.30
C GLU A 631 7.70 -22.36 -4.78
N GLU A 632 8.25 -22.45 -5.99
CA GLU A 632 9.26 -23.46 -6.30
C GLU A 632 10.60 -22.87 -5.83
N ALA A 633 11.41 -23.72 -5.22
CA ALA A 633 12.68 -23.40 -4.54
C ALA A 633 13.63 -22.50 -5.38
N PRO A 634 14.58 -21.79 -4.73
CA PRO A 634 15.24 -20.65 -5.36
C PRO A 634 16.27 -21.09 -6.38
N GLU A 635 15.92 -21.01 -7.67
CA GLU A 635 16.90 -20.72 -8.71
C GLU A 635 16.74 -19.28 -9.18
N ARG A 636 17.86 -18.55 -9.14
CA ARG A 636 17.99 -17.14 -9.44
C ARG A 636 17.48 -16.83 -10.84
N SER A 637 16.30 -16.21 -10.93
CA SER A 637 16.04 -15.18 -11.93
C SER A 637 14.94 -14.23 -11.44
N LEU A 638 15.28 -12.95 -11.38
CA LEU A 638 14.34 -11.84 -11.20
C LEU A 638 13.58 -11.66 -12.52
N ASP A 639 12.52 -12.43 -12.74
CA ASP A 639 11.56 -12.14 -13.80
C ASP A 639 10.17 -11.98 -13.19
N ARG A 640 9.71 -10.72 -13.16
CA ARG A 640 8.34 -10.33 -12.79
C ARG A 640 7.38 -10.93 -13.81
N ASN A 641 6.65 -11.98 -13.45
CA ASN A 641 5.70 -12.64 -14.36
C ASN A 641 4.22 -12.31 -14.04
N PHE A 642 3.58 -11.75 -15.07
CA PHE A 642 2.16 -11.72 -15.47
C PHE A 642 1.03 -11.59 -14.44
N CYS A 643 0.31 -10.48 -14.55
CA CYS A 643 -1.08 -10.34 -14.09
C CYS A 643 -2.01 -11.31 -14.85
N GLN A 644 -2.85 -12.04 -14.11
CA GLN A 644 -3.99 -12.74 -14.69
C GLN A 644 -5.26 -11.93 -14.43
N MET A 645 -6.25 -12.05 -15.31
CA MET A 645 -7.57 -11.48 -15.10
C MET A 645 -8.45 -12.54 -14.44
N LYS A 646 -9.06 -12.22 -13.29
CA LYS A 646 -10.16 -13.03 -12.72
C LYS A 646 -11.49 -12.52 -13.28
N ARG A 647 -12.32 -13.46 -13.73
CA ARG A 647 -13.72 -13.22 -14.13
C ARG A 647 -14.61 -13.03 -12.90
#